data_AF-A0AA39M944-F1
#
_entry.id   AF-A0AA39M944-F1
#
_cell.length_a   1.000
_cell.length_b   1.000
_cell.length_c   1.000
_cell.angle_alpha   90.00
_cell.angle_beta   90.00
_cell.angle_gamma   90.00
#
_symmetry.space_group_name_H-M   'P 1'
#
loop_
_entity.id
_entity.type
_entity.pdbx_description
1 polymer ?
#
loop_
_entity_poly.entity_id
_entity_poly.type
_entity_poly.pdbx_seq_one_letter_code
_entity_poly.pdbx_strand_id
1 'polypeptide(L)'
;MATTTVAASPSSAELHRHFSGSPPEYHHLHEPAAALRSTPQQIQKCISIDLLQATQREANFLRMIDRKAPVLYDPAVVENAIRRYELFWLPMQAEKPDINRIPPLDVHWVWHTHMLSPTHYQEDCEAICGSVVDHKLLSADEIQQRYEQSVSEWKNFCPDEPYDFLSSQQAPTGSAYKQKSSYDIAGAVQRQKNFNYQVSLPHYTAPRFLKDAIGRYMQFLLLKQTYPEQFFTPCYDFDLVWHCHQVHPLAYQRDCTAIFGALLKHDDSVNDRSKNSKLLKGESATKRLWSAHFQEGFWRRGCMFRGHSAPSFLGFESQDLGQITYGHIHIPSIALKEIPVQREQLRLKLSYGSKKVTTFNADLANKQVTKSGFSLVWQPTDTAASAAIVKFPFDKRKSKDLSVELELYDKVFLQKKDMLRLQGKTSLKQLLPQGNSKIAQNVAQIELTSKDLEREVRAKVNATTSISLNREMELSVGEFVEQLLVPNSQLWNLCQSASLNRAALQTNATVHVATHTLVDPRDGASFTVQVIHSATLLLSLILVYGKEQRLLCMSHLIGADSLPSKDQLDANLQFLPHLSTADERVFVIMNRDGDYSVIKGRWSGFAKKVAGVGRTKGKPGSPGNLLVDVFNLTKNTVQKVQLPAPDNSTLFLIGEAQARLNGKRIQCRSTATAEHIAGVFSVATLFVLCNPDKIRARSDSTSVGHQAHKWPLTLACGYGKALPSNRLLAAQNADGSGGAEVAAALMLTMCGGACDGGACGACGACGACGACGGCGGCGGCGGCGGCG
;
A
#
# COMPACT_ATOMS: atom_id res chain seq x y z
N MET A 1 26.25 -74.66 -12.31
CA MET A 1 27.09 -73.83 -11.40
C MET A 1 27.74 -72.75 -12.23
N ALA A 2 27.84 -71.55 -11.65
CA ALA A 2 28.47 -70.34 -12.16
C ALA A 2 27.67 -69.54 -13.21
N THR A 3 27.01 -68.48 -12.72
CA THR A 3 26.68 -67.28 -13.50
C THR A 3 26.67 -66.06 -12.59
N THR A 4 27.82 -65.37 -12.64
CA THR A 4 28.05 -63.91 -12.65
C THR A 4 27.05 -63.01 -11.91
N THR A 5 27.45 -62.57 -10.72
CA THR A 5 26.79 -61.53 -9.91
C THR A 5 27.52 -60.19 -10.02
N VAL A 6 26.70 -59.13 -10.10
CA VAL A 6 27.07 -57.70 -10.09
C VAL A 6 27.64 -57.32 -8.72
N ALA A 7 28.73 -56.55 -8.67
CA ALA A 7 29.30 -56.01 -7.43
C ALA A 7 29.43 -54.48 -7.47
N ALA A 8 29.19 -53.89 -6.30
CA ALA A 8 28.82 -52.51 -6.04
C ALA A 8 29.99 -51.50 -6.05
N SER A 9 29.63 -50.24 -6.30
CA SER A 9 30.44 -49.02 -6.21
C SER A 9 30.85 -48.68 -4.77
N PRO A 10 32.11 -48.27 -4.50
CA PRO A 10 32.55 -47.84 -3.17
C PRO A 10 32.19 -46.37 -2.87
N SER A 11 32.11 -46.09 -1.58
CA SER A 11 31.48 -44.94 -0.92
C SER A 11 32.16 -43.58 -1.12
N SER A 12 31.32 -42.55 -1.15
CA SER A 12 31.62 -41.12 -1.06
C SER A 12 32.30 -40.72 0.25
N ALA A 13 33.63 -40.61 0.23
CA ALA A 13 34.39 -39.96 1.28
C ALA A 13 35.65 -39.33 0.67
N GLU A 14 35.51 -38.22 -0.06
CA GLU A 14 36.57 -37.24 -0.35
C GLU A 14 36.01 -36.12 -1.25
N LEU A 15 35.21 -35.19 -0.69
CA LEU A 15 34.93 -33.85 -1.25
C LEU A 15 34.04 -33.03 -0.29
N HIS A 16 34.51 -32.79 0.93
CA HIS A 16 33.99 -31.73 1.81
C HIS A 16 35.13 -31.15 2.65
N ARG A 17 35.79 -30.10 2.15
CA ARG A 17 36.46 -29.14 3.04
C ARG A 17 35.40 -28.17 3.54
N HIS A 18 34.91 -28.43 4.75
CA HIS A 18 34.06 -27.52 5.51
C HIS A 18 34.81 -26.22 5.83
N PHE A 19 34.23 -25.07 5.46
CA PHE A 19 34.39 -23.84 6.24
C PHE A 19 33.52 -24.00 7.50
N SER A 20 34.09 -24.59 8.55
CA SER A 20 33.53 -24.55 9.90
C SER A 20 33.93 -23.24 10.57
N GLY A 21 33.20 -22.16 10.25
CA GLY A 21 33.16 -20.96 11.07
C GLY A 21 31.87 -20.98 11.88
N SER A 22 31.95 -21.24 13.18
CA SER A 22 30.85 -20.96 14.11
C SER A 22 30.39 -19.51 13.93
N PRO A 23 29.09 -19.19 14.03
CA PRO A 23 28.66 -17.80 14.18
C PRO A 23 29.39 -17.21 15.39
N PRO A 24 29.89 -15.95 15.33
CA PRO A 24 30.55 -15.35 16.48
C PRO A 24 29.59 -15.41 17.68
N GLU A 25 30.07 -15.94 18.80
CA GLU A 25 29.34 -15.92 20.07
C GLU A 25 29.28 -14.46 20.54
N TYR A 26 28.08 -13.87 20.48
CA TYR A 26 27.83 -12.49 20.93
C TYR A 26 27.71 -12.43 22.46
N HIS A 27 28.84 -12.55 23.16
CA HIS A 27 28.93 -12.48 24.61
C HIS A 27 29.37 -11.09 25.13
N HIS A 28 28.60 -10.02 24.89
CA HIS A 28 28.92 -8.71 25.51
C HIS A 28 27.64 -7.95 25.93
N LEU A 29 27.02 -8.37 27.04
CA LEU A 29 25.91 -7.64 27.67
C LEU A 29 26.37 -6.57 28.68
N HIS A 30 27.68 -6.43 28.95
CA HIS A 30 28.20 -5.56 30.02
C HIS A 30 29.41 -4.69 29.66
N GLU A 31 29.83 -4.61 28.40
CA GLU A 31 30.93 -3.71 28.04
C GLU A 31 30.47 -2.25 27.87
N PRO A 32 31.22 -1.27 28.41
CA PRO A 32 30.94 0.14 28.22
C PRO A 32 31.02 0.51 26.73
N ALA A 33 30.12 1.38 26.28
CA ALA A 33 30.07 1.81 24.88
C ALA A 33 31.38 2.53 24.50
N ALA A 34 32.11 1.99 23.53
CA ALA A 34 33.29 2.64 22.96
C ALA A 34 32.97 4.05 22.43
N ALA A 35 33.89 5.00 22.56
CA ALA A 35 33.72 6.35 22.03
C ALA A 35 33.54 6.34 20.50
N LEU A 36 32.66 7.22 20.00
CA LEU A 36 32.43 7.38 18.56
C LEU A 36 33.72 7.84 17.87
N ARG A 37 34.02 7.25 16.71
CA ARG A 37 35.26 7.55 15.96
C ARG A 37 35.22 8.90 15.22
N SER A 38 34.03 9.43 14.97
CA SER A 38 33.79 10.68 14.24
C SER A 38 32.52 11.38 14.76
N THR A 39 32.11 12.45 14.08
CA THR A 39 30.84 13.16 14.30
C THR A 39 29.89 12.99 13.11
N PRO A 40 28.56 13.15 13.29
CA PRO A 40 27.61 13.12 12.18
C PRO A 40 27.94 14.12 11.05
N GLN A 41 28.48 15.30 11.38
CA GLN A 41 28.88 16.31 10.40
C GLN A 41 30.09 15.88 9.58
N GLN A 42 31.04 15.15 10.16
CA GLN A 42 32.18 14.59 9.43
C GLN A 42 31.71 13.49 8.46
N ILE A 43 30.83 12.59 8.90
CA ILE A 43 30.22 11.57 8.04
C ILE A 43 29.47 12.22 6.88
N GLN A 44 28.67 13.25 7.17
CA GLN A 44 27.89 13.94 6.15
C GLN A 44 28.75 14.62 5.08
N LYS A 45 29.93 15.13 5.43
CA LYS A 45 30.89 15.69 4.46
C LYS A 45 31.46 14.67 3.49
N CYS A 46 31.43 13.38 3.83
CA CYS A 46 31.88 12.31 2.94
C CYS A 46 30.84 12.00 1.86
N ILE A 47 29.56 12.29 2.07
CA ILE A 47 28.47 11.93 1.15
C ILE A 47 28.54 12.77 -0.13
N SER A 48 28.56 12.11 -1.30
CA SER A 48 28.68 12.75 -2.63
C SER A 48 27.38 13.30 -3.18
N ILE A 49 26.25 12.73 -2.75
CA ILE A 49 24.97 12.88 -3.44
C ILE A 49 23.98 13.70 -2.60
N ASP A 50 23.04 14.36 -3.28
CA ASP A 50 21.90 14.97 -2.63
C ASP A 50 20.92 13.87 -2.21
N LEU A 51 21.12 13.36 -0.98
CA LEU A 51 20.28 12.31 -0.41
C LEU A 51 18.81 12.71 -0.33
N LEU A 52 18.47 14.00 -0.19
CA LEU A 52 17.07 14.40 -0.08
C LEU A 52 16.34 14.21 -1.41
N GLN A 53 16.91 14.77 -2.49
CA GLN A 53 16.33 14.59 -3.82
C GLN A 53 16.38 13.13 -4.27
N ALA A 54 17.51 12.45 -4.04
CA ALA A 54 17.67 11.06 -4.42
C ALA A 54 16.67 10.15 -3.68
N THR A 55 16.46 10.34 -2.38
CA THR A 55 15.51 9.52 -1.59
C THR A 55 14.06 9.78 -2.01
N GLN A 56 13.70 11.01 -2.38
CA GLN A 56 12.38 11.30 -2.95
C GLN A 56 12.16 10.57 -4.27
N ARG A 57 13.19 10.51 -5.13
CA ARG A 57 13.14 9.77 -6.40
C ARG A 57 13.01 8.26 -6.15
N GLU A 58 13.79 7.73 -5.21
CA GLU A 58 13.71 6.33 -4.75
C GLU A 58 12.28 5.98 -4.29
N ALA A 59 11.73 6.73 -3.34
CA ALA A 59 10.36 6.49 -2.84
C ALA A 59 9.31 6.55 -3.95
N ASN A 60 9.45 7.45 -4.93
CA ASN A 60 8.55 7.56 -6.07
C ASN A 60 8.72 6.41 -7.07
N PHE A 61 9.96 5.94 -7.30
CA PHE A 61 10.26 4.79 -8.14
C PHE A 61 9.63 3.51 -7.55
N LEU A 62 9.86 3.22 -6.26
CA LEU A 62 9.26 2.06 -5.59
C LEU A 62 7.71 2.11 -5.63
N ARG A 63 7.13 3.29 -5.39
CA ARG A 63 5.67 3.49 -5.49
C ARG A 63 5.14 3.26 -6.91
N MET A 64 5.90 3.61 -7.94
CA MET A 64 5.53 3.35 -9.33
C MET A 64 5.52 1.84 -9.63
N ILE A 65 6.54 1.11 -9.19
CA ILE A 65 6.63 -0.35 -9.37
C ILE A 65 5.40 -1.03 -8.72
N ASP A 66 5.15 -0.77 -7.44
CA ASP A 66 4.06 -1.39 -6.68
C ASP A 66 2.68 -1.10 -7.28
N ARG A 67 2.40 0.18 -7.60
CA ARG A 67 1.04 0.63 -7.94
C ARG A 67 0.72 0.56 -9.43
N LYS A 68 1.71 0.72 -10.30
CA LYS A 68 1.50 0.86 -11.76
C LYS A 68 2.02 -0.33 -12.55
N ALA A 69 2.95 -1.11 -12.02
CA ALA A 69 3.57 -2.21 -12.74
C ALA A 69 3.67 -3.51 -11.89
N PRO A 70 2.57 -3.99 -11.29
CA PRO A 70 2.59 -5.21 -10.46
C PRO A 70 2.98 -6.47 -11.25
N VAL A 71 2.95 -6.41 -12.59
CA VAL A 71 3.42 -7.47 -13.49
C VAL A 71 4.93 -7.70 -13.36
N LEU A 72 5.69 -6.73 -12.86
CA LEU A 72 7.14 -6.84 -12.64
C LEU A 72 7.52 -7.75 -11.47
N TYR A 73 6.53 -8.29 -10.75
CA TYR A 73 6.71 -9.34 -9.75
C TYR A 73 6.38 -10.74 -10.28
N ASP A 74 5.88 -10.87 -11.52
CA ASP A 74 5.57 -12.15 -12.13
C ASP A 74 6.88 -12.90 -12.45
N PRO A 75 7.04 -14.16 -12.02
CA PRO A 75 8.26 -14.93 -12.26
C PRO A 75 8.71 -14.93 -13.72
N ALA A 76 7.79 -15.09 -14.68
CA ALA A 76 8.15 -15.15 -16.09
C ALA A 76 8.66 -13.80 -16.62
N VAL A 77 8.10 -12.69 -16.11
CA VAL A 77 8.56 -11.34 -16.46
C VAL A 77 9.91 -11.05 -15.82
N VAL A 78 10.11 -11.43 -14.56
CA VAL A 78 11.39 -11.27 -13.85
C VAL A 78 12.52 -12.06 -14.53
N GLU A 79 12.28 -13.32 -14.89
CA GLU A 79 13.27 -14.16 -15.59
C GLU A 79 13.69 -13.56 -16.94
N ASN A 80 12.73 -13.06 -17.73
CA ASN A 80 13.05 -12.40 -18.99
C ASN A 80 13.74 -11.05 -18.78
N ALA A 81 13.38 -10.30 -17.74
CA ALA A 81 14.03 -9.04 -17.39
C ALA A 81 15.50 -9.24 -17.00
N ILE A 82 15.81 -10.28 -16.21
CA ILE A 82 17.19 -10.66 -15.87
C ILE A 82 18.00 -10.96 -17.14
N ARG A 83 17.43 -11.74 -18.08
CA ARG A 83 18.06 -12.00 -19.38
C ARG A 83 18.37 -10.69 -20.12
N ARG A 84 17.38 -9.79 -20.24
CA ARG A 84 17.54 -8.52 -20.97
C ARG A 84 18.56 -7.60 -20.29
N TYR A 85 18.56 -7.59 -18.97
CA TYR A 85 19.50 -6.85 -18.14
C TYR A 85 20.95 -7.31 -18.35
N GLU A 86 21.22 -8.61 -18.26
CA GLU A 86 22.58 -9.16 -18.35
C GLU A 86 23.12 -9.26 -19.77
N LEU A 87 22.25 -9.50 -20.78
CA LEU A 87 22.69 -9.64 -22.17
C LEU A 87 22.79 -8.32 -22.92
N PHE A 88 21.98 -7.33 -22.58
CA PHE A 88 21.90 -6.09 -23.36
C PHE A 88 22.23 -4.86 -22.52
N TRP A 89 21.55 -4.66 -21.38
CA TRP A 89 21.69 -3.41 -20.64
C TRP A 89 23.07 -3.21 -20.03
N LEU A 90 23.60 -4.19 -19.29
CA LEU A 90 24.94 -4.10 -18.69
C LEU A 90 26.03 -3.89 -19.76
N PRO A 91 26.13 -4.71 -20.83
CA PRO A 91 27.10 -4.47 -21.90
C PRO A 91 26.95 -3.11 -22.58
N MET A 92 25.72 -2.67 -22.85
CA MET A 92 25.46 -1.36 -23.48
C MET A 92 25.97 -0.20 -22.63
N GLN A 93 25.73 -0.25 -21.32
CA GLN A 93 26.22 0.79 -20.41
C GLN A 93 27.73 0.73 -20.19
N ALA A 94 28.34 -0.47 -20.21
CA ALA A 94 29.79 -0.59 -20.11
C ALA A 94 30.51 -0.06 -21.37
N GLU A 95 29.96 -0.30 -22.58
CA GLU A 95 30.54 0.20 -23.83
C GLU A 95 30.45 1.74 -23.93
N LYS A 96 29.29 2.31 -23.59
CA LYS A 96 29.03 3.76 -23.66
C LYS A 96 28.29 4.23 -22.42
N PRO A 97 29.00 4.51 -21.31
CA PRO A 97 28.39 4.93 -20.06
C PRO A 97 27.60 6.24 -20.20
N ASP A 98 26.30 6.21 -19.91
CA ASP A 98 25.48 7.41 -19.68
C ASP A 98 24.49 7.17 -18.54
N ILE A 99 24.72 7.81 -17.40
CA ILE A 99 23.85 7.71 -16.22
C ILE A 99 22.44 8.31 -16.43
N ASN A 100 22.21 9.03 -17.53
CA ASN A 100 20.93 9.62 -17.89
C ASN A 100 20.15 8.78 -18.91
N ARG A 101 20.70 7.65 -19.35
CA ARG A 101 20.00 6.70 -20.21
C ARG A 101 18.92 5.99 -19.41
N ILE A 102 17.73 5.89 -19.98
CA ILE A 102 16.58 5.26 -19.35
C ILE A 102 16.50 3.79 -19.76
N PRO A 103 16.59 2.83 -18.83
CA PRO A 103 16.34 1.43 -19.12
C PRO A 103 14.87 1.13 -19.39
N PRO A 104 14.55 0.06 -20.15
CA PRO A 104 13.24 -0.58 -20.08
C PRO A 104 12.84 -0.83 -18.62
N LEU A 105 11.55 -0.64 -18.28
CA LEU A 105 11.12 -0.61 -16.88
C LEU A 105 11.38 -1.91 -16.10
N ASP A 106 11.25 -3.06 -16.76
CA ASP A 106 11.54 -4.37 -16.20
C ASP A 106 13.04 -4.56 -15.93
N VAL A 107 13.89 -4.13 -16.87
CA VAL A 107 15.35 -4.08 -16.73
C VAL A 107 15.73 -3.14 -15.59
N HIS A 108 15.11 -1.97 -15.49
CA HIS A 108 15.36 -1.01 -14.41
C HIS A 108 15.09 -1.63 -13.05
N TRP A 109 13.98 -2.36 -12.94
CA TRP A 109 13.58 -2.99 -11.69
C TRP A 109 14.58 -4.06 -11.24
N VAL A 110 14.96 -4.99 -12.12
CA VAL A 110 15.94 -6.03 -11.74
C VAL A 110 17.31 -5.43 -11.44
N TRP A 111 17.73 -4.41 -12.21
CA TRP A 111 18.98 -3.70 -11.96
C TRP A 111 18.98 -3.00 -10.60
N HIS A 112 17.90 -2.29 -10.27
CA HIS A 112 17.69 -1.67 -8.96
C HIS A 112 17.87 -2.68 -7.83
N THR A 113 17.17 -3.82 -7.90
CA THR A 113 17.25 -4.83 -6.84
C THR A 113 18.63 -5.48 -6.71
N HIS A 114 19.38 -5.59 -7.81
CA HIS A 114 20.75 -6.12 -7.79
C HIS A 114 21.72 -5.17 -7.08
N MET A 115 21.61 -3.86 -7.30
CA MET A 115 22.46 -2.85 -6.65
C MET A 115 22.31 -2.79 -5.12
N LEU A 116 21.18 -3.26 -4.59
CA LEU A 116 20.97 -3.40 -3.14
C LEU A 116 21.80 -4.52 -2.52
N SER A 117 22.62 -5.23 -3.30
CA SER A 117 23.68 -6.11 -2.83
C SER A 117 25.03 -5.60 -3.37
N PRO A 118 25.60 -4.51 -2.81
CA PRO A 118 26.67 -3.75 -3.47
C PRO A 118 27.91 -4.58 -3.80
N THR A 119 28.27 -5.55 -2.95
CA THR A 119 29.41 -6.44 -3.17
C THR A 119 29.17 -7.37 -4.36
N HIS A 120 28.02 -8.07 -4.39
CA HIS A 120 27.70 -8.95 -5.51
C HIS A 120 27.50 -8.15 -6.80
N TYR A 121 26.87 -6.97 -6.73
CA TYR A 121 26.70 -6.09 -7.88
C TYR A 121 28.04 -5.71 -8.52
N GLN A 122 29.02 -5.35 -7.69
CA GLN A 122 30.38 -5.04 -8.17
C GLN A 122 31.02 -6.27 -8.83
N GLU A 123 31.05 -7.41 -8.14
CA GLU A 123 31.65 -8.66 -8.63
C GLU A 123 31.01 -9.15 -9.94
N ASP A 124 29.67 -9.14 -10.01
CA ASP A 124 28.92 -9.58 -11.18
C ASP A 124 29.08 -8.60 -12.36
N CYS A 125 29.14 -7.29 -12.13
CA CYS A 125 29.41 -6.33 -13.22
C CYS A 125 30.83 -6.47 -13.77
N GLU A 126 31.83 -6.64 -12.90
CA GLU A 126 33.21 -6.93 -13.30
C GLU A 126 33.29 -8.23 -14.11
N ALA A 127 32.58 -9.28 -13.70
CA ALA A 127 32.54 -10.55 -14.42
C ALA A 127 31.78 -10.50 -15.76
N ILE A 128 30.66 -9.78 -15.83
CA ILE A 128 29.78 -9.75 -17.02
C ILE A 128 30.27 -8.76 -18.08
N CYS A 129 30.73 -7.57 -17.67
CA CYS A 129 31.06 -6.48 -18.58
C CYS A 129 32.34 -5.71 -18.23
N GLY A 130 33.15 -6.20 -17.29
CA GLY A 130 34.50 -5.71 -17.01
C GLY A 130 34.58 -4.40 -16.21
N SER A 131 33.46 -3.79 -15.85
CA SER A 131 33.42 -2.55 -15.05
C SER A 131 32.10 -2.41 -14.30
N VAL A 132 32.12 -1.70 -13.19
CA VAL A 132 30.90 -1.35 -12.45
C VAL A 132 30.12 -0.30 -13.24
N VAL A 133 28.85 -0.60 -13.54
CA VAL A 133 27.95 0.34 -14.20
C VAL A 133 27.32 1.26 -13.15
N ASP A 134 27.42 2.57 -13.35
CA ASP A 134 26.81 3.54 -12.42
C ASP A 134 25.31 3.75 -12.68
N HIS A 135 24.60 4.23 -11.68
CA HIS A 135 23.15 4.42 -11.73
C HIS A 135 22.72 5.70 -11.03
N LYS A 136 21.62 6.28 -11.53
CA LYS A 136 20.91 7.39 -10.92
C LYS A 136 19.43 7.30 -11.30
N LEU A 137 18.55 7.54 -10.33
CA LEU A 137 17.13 7.74 -10.63
C LEU A 137 16.88 9.15 -11.18
N LEU A 138 16.12 9.22 -12.27
CA LEU A 138 15.77 10.46 -12.94
C LEU A 138 14.42 11.02 -12.45
N SER A 139 14.27 12.33 -12.52
CA SER A 139 12.99 13.02 -12.34
C SER A 139 12.07 12.78 -13.54
N ALA A 140 10.77 13.07 -13.38
CA ALA A 140 9.80 12.94 -14.47
C ALA A 140 10.15 13.81 -15.69
N ASP A 141 10.69 15.01 -15.47
CA ASP A 141 11.09 15.91 -16.56
C ASP A 141 12.35 15.41 -17.29
N GLU A 142 13.35 14.92 -16.55
CA GLU A 142 14.53 14.26 -17.13
C GLU A 142 14.10 13.03 -17.96
N ILE A 143 13.16 12.24 -17.45
CA ILE A 143 12.60 11.07 -18.17
C ILE A 143 11.93 11.51 -19.47
N GLN A 144 11.05 12.51 -19.41
CA GLN A 144 10.31 13.00 -20.58
C GLN A 144 11.24 13.52 -21.68
N GLN A 145 12.36 14.15 -21.32
CA GLN A 145 13.33 14.68 -22.27
C GLN A 145 14.22 13.59 -22.91
N ARG A 146 14.55 12.53 -22.15
CA ARG A 146 15.53 11.51 -22.58
C ARG A 146 14.91 10.22 -23.12
N TYR A 147 13.60 10.04 -22.99
CA TYR A 147 12.93 8.79 -23.34
C TYR A 147 13.13 8.39 -24.79
N GLU A 148 12.83 9.27 -25.75
CA GLU A 148 12.95 8.96 -27.19
C GLU A 148 14.38 8.60 -27.60
N GLN A 149 15.35 9.33 -27.05
CA GLN A 149 16.77 9.05 -27.25
C GLN A 149 17.14 7.67 -26.69
N SER A 150 16.74 7.35 -25.45
CA SER A 150 17.04 6.07 -24.81
C SER A 150 16.45 4.88 -25.57
N VAL A 151 15.21 5.03 -26.06
CA VAL A 151 14.56 4.03 -26.93
C VAL A 151 15.32 3.84 -28.24
N SER A 152 15.78 4.93 -28.86
CA SER A 152 16.57 4.86 -30.08
C SER A 152 17.93 4.19 -29.85
N GLU A 153 18.61 4.51 -28.75
CA GLU A 153 19.91 3.93 -28.41
C GLU A 153 19.79 2.43 -28.12
N TRP A 154 18.77 2.01 -27.39
CA TRP A 154 18.47 0.59 -27.18
C TRP A 154 18.25 -0.13 -28.52
N LYS A 155 17.40 0.42 -29.39
CA LYS A 155 17.12 -0.16 -30.71
C LYS A 155 18.38 -0.28 -31.58
N ASN A 156 19.30 0.67 -31.48
CA ASN A 156 20.56 0.64 -32.21
C ASN A 156 21.53 -0.42 -31.66
N PHE A 157 21.50 -0.67 -30.35
CA PHE A 157 22.36 -1.65 -29.70
C PHE A 157 21.84 -3.09 -29.84
N CYS A 158 20.55 -3.32 -29.66
CA CYS A 158 19.90 -4.63 -29.78
C CYS A 158 18.61 -4.56 -30.64
N PRO A 159 18.73 -4.54 -31.99
CA PRO A 159 17.61 -4.34 -32.90
C PRO A 159 16.48 -5.38 -32.79
N ASP A 160 16.82 -6.62 -32.43
CA ASP A 160 15.88 -7.74 -32.31
C ASP A 160 15.16 -7.78 -30.96
N GLU A 161 15.57 -6.97 -29.99
CA GLU A 161 14.99 -6.92 -28.65
C GLU A 161 14.18 -5.62 -28.48
N PRO A 162 12.83 -5.69 -28.38
CA PRO A 162 12.02 -4.48 -28.26
C PRO A 162 12.29 -3.77 -26.93
N TYR A 163 12.21 -2.43 -26.92
CA TYR A 163 12.31 -1.64 -25.69
C TYR A 163 11.12 -1.90 -24.76
N ASP A 164 9.90 -1.94 -25.32
CA ASP A 164 8.70 -2.35 -24.60
C ASP A 164 8.77 -3.84 -24.24
N PHE A 165 8.93 -4.10 -22.95
CA PHE A 165 9.14 -5.43 -22.41
C PHE A 165 7.92 -6.34 -22.57
N LEU A 166 6.71 -5.78 -22.72
CA LEU A 166 5.51 -6.58 -22.99
C LEU A 166 5.50 -7.16 -24.40
N SER A 167 6.27 -6.56 -25.31
CA SER A 167 6.46 -7.04 -26.68
C SER A 167 7.65 -8.01 -26.79
N SER A 168 8.46 -8.16 -25.74
CA SER A 168 9.59 -9.10 -25.70
C SER A 168 9.08 -10.53 -25.56
N GLN A 169 9.45 -11.40 -26.50
CA GLN A 169 9.17 -12.83 -26.39
C GLN A 169 10.33 -13.52 -25.68
N GLN A 170 10.02 -14.39 -24.71
CA GLN A 170 11.00 -15.34 -24.21
C GLN A 170 11.45 -16.23 -25.38
N ALA A 171 12.74 -16.58 -25.42
CA ALA A 171 13.29 -17.42 -26.47
C ALA A 171 12.45 -18.71 -26.64
N PRO A 172 12.19 -19.17 -27.87
CA PRO A 172 11.43 -20.40 -28.10
C PRO A 172 12.06 -21.56 -27.32
N THR A 173 11.20 -22.34 -26.68
CA THR A 173 11.50 -23.57 -25.91
C THR A 173 12.69 -24.35 -26.45
N GLY A 174 13.80 -24.39 -25.70
CA GLY A 174 14.98 -25.20 -26.04
C GLY A 174 16.17 -25.03 -25.09
N SER A 175 16.41 -23.83 -24.57
CA SER A 175 17.32 -23.61 -23.44
C SER A 175 16.85 -22.42 -22.62
N ALA A 176 16.36 -22.65 -21.40
CA ALA A 176 16.11 -21.57 -20.45
C ALA A 176 17.40 -20.75 -20.29
N TYR A 177 17.29 -19.42 -20.36
CA TYR A 177 18.43 -18.54 -20.15
C TYR A 177 19.02 -18.83 -18.77
N LYS A 178 20.31 -19.16 -18.71
CA LYS A 178 21.02 -19.34 -17.46
C LYS A 178 21.61 -18.00 -17.04
N GLN A 179 21.14 -17.49 -15.91
CA GLN A 179 21.65 -16.27 -15.29
C GLN A 179 23.19 -16.34 -15.14
N LYS A 180 23.85 -15.22 -15.47
CA LYS A 180 25.31 -15.06 -15.36
C LYS A 180 25.72 -14.55 -13.98
N SER A 181 24.93 -13.67 -13.38
CA SER A 181 25.17 -13.17 -12.01
C SER A 181 25.13 -14.30 -10.99
N SER A 182 26.01 -14.21 -10.00
CA SER A 182 26.08 -15.12 -8.86
C SER A 182 24.94 -14.87 -7.85
N TYR A 183 24.40 -13.66 -7.83
CA TYR A 183 23.36 -13.22 -6.90
C TYR A 183 21.94 -13.63 -7.33
N ASP A 184 21.11 -14.07 -6.39
CA ASP A 184 19.70 -14.40 -6.65
C ASP A 184 18.84 -13.13 -6.80
N ILE A 185 18.89 -12.54 -8.00
CA ILE A 185 18.13 -11.33 -8.35
C ILE A 185 16.62 -11.59 -8.28
N ALA A 186 16.15 -12.76 -8.72
CA ALA A 186 14.72 -13.10 -8.67
C ALA A 186 14.19 -13.17 -7.23
N GLY A 187 14.96 -13.76 -6.31
CA GLY A 187 14.68 -13.72 -4.88
C GLY A 187 14.74 -12.30 -4.31
N ALA A 188 15.70 -11.48 -4.74
CA ALA A 188 15.81 -10.07 -4.32
C ALA A 188 14.58 -9.26 -4.71
N VAL A 189 14.02 -9.47 -5.92
CA VAL A 189 12.76 -8.85 -6.36
C VAL A 189 11.60 -9.17 -5.41
N GLN A 190 11.48 -10.42 -4.94
CA GLN A 190 10.43 -10.80 -3.99
C GLN A 190 10.63 -10.20 -2.59
N ARG A 191 11.89 -10.10 -2.14
CA ARG A 191 12.22 -9.44 -0.87
C ARG A 191 11.91 -7.95 -0.93
N GLN A 192 12.27 -7.28 -2.02
CA GLN A 192 12.01 -5.86 -2.23
C GLN A 192 10.52 -5.53 -2.32
N LYS A 193 9.69 -6.43 -2.86
CA LYS A 193 8.22 -6.28 -2.80
C LYS A 193 7.71 -6.03 -1.38
N ASN A 194 8.28 -6.73 -0.40
CA ASN A 194 7.91 -6.54 0.99
C ASN A 194 8.43 -5.23 1.57
N PHE A 195 9.67 -4.85 1.25
CA PHE A 195 10.27 -3.58 1.65
C PHE A 195 9.46 -2.39 1.11
N ASN A 196 9.16 -2.37 -0.19
CA ASN A 196 8.38 -1.32 -0.85
C ASN A 196 7.05 -1.05 -0.13
N TYR A 197 6.36 -2.10 0.30
CA TYR A 197 5.12 -1.97 1.06
C TYR A 197 5.30 -1.22 2.39
N GLN A 198 6.40 -1.47 3.11
CA GLN A 198 6.67 -0.82 4.41
C GLN A 198 6.92 0.68 4.26
N VAL A 199 7.47 1.11 3.13
CA VAL A 199 7.76 2.52 2.80
C VAL A 199 6.73 3.16 1.87
N SER A 200 5.61 2.48 1.61
CA SER A 200 4.62 2.90 0.59
C SER A 200 3.71 4.08 0.99
N LEU A 201 3.67 4.44 2.27
CA LEU A 201 2.81 5.51 2.78
C LEU A 201 3.33 6.90 2.36
N PRO A 202 2.44 7.90 2.17
CA PRO A 202 2.81 9.16 1.54
C PRO A 202 3.89 9.99 2.26
N HIS A 203 4.07 9.82 3.57
CA HIS A 203 5.02 10.60 4.35
C HIS A 203 6.49 10.29 4.01
N TYR A 204 6.78 9.13 3.42
CA TYR A 204 8.11 8.79 2.90
C TYR A 204 8.55 9.65 1.71
N THR A 205 7.71 10.57 1.23
CA THR A 205 8.09 11.60 0.25
C THR A 205 8.09 13.02 0.82
N ALA A 206 7.74 13.21 2.10
CA ALA A 206 7.69 14.52 2.71
C ALA A 206 9.11 15.04 3.02
N PRO A 207 9.52 16.23 2.52
CA PRO A 207 10.86 16.77 2.72
C PRO A 207 11.30 16.83 4.18
N ARG A 208 10.42 17.28 5.10
CA ARG A 208 10.76 17.35 6.52
C ARG A 208 11.04 15.96 7.10
N PHE A 209 10.16 15.00 6.83
CA PHE A 209 10.31 13.63 7.31
C PHE A 209 11.63 12.99 6.85
N LEU A 210 11.99 13.21 5.57
CA LEU A 210 13.21 12.69 4.96
C LEU A 210 14.49 13.37 5.46
N LYS A 211 14.47 14.68 5.76
CA LYS A 211 15.64 15.36 6.35
C LYS A 211 16.03 14.76 7.69
N ASP A 212 15.04 14.48 8.55
CA ASP A 212 15.27 13.80 9.82
C ASP A 212 15.80 12.36 9.60
N ALA A 213 15.26 11.64 8.60
CA ALA A 213 15.73 10.29 8.24
C ALA A 213 17.19 10.30 7.77
N ILE A 214 17.61 11.31 7.01
CA ILE A 214 19.00 11.50 6.58
C ILE A 214 19.91 11.74 7.80
N GLY A 215 19.48 12.54 8.78
CA GLY A 215 20.23 12.72 10.04
C GLY A 215 20.45 11.39 10.78
N ARG A 216 19.41 10.57 10.87
CA ARG A 216 19.45 9.21 11.45
C ARG A 216 20.32 8.26 10.63
N TYR A 217 20.35 8.40 9.30
CA TYR A 217 21.27 7.65 8.44
C TYR A 217 22.74 7.99 8.74
N MET A 218 23.09 9.26 8.97
CA MET A 218 24.45 9.64 9.37
C MET A 218 24.84 9.00 10.71
N GLN A 219 23.93 8.98 11.68
CA GLN A 219 24.12 8.31 12.97
C GLN A 219 24.32 6.79 12.81
N PHE A 220 23.55 6.16 11.92
CA PHE A 220 23.71 4.74 11.58
C PHE A 220 25.09 4.42 10.97
N LEU A 221 25.55 5.23 10.01
CA LEU A 221 26.90 5.08 9.44
C LEU A 221 27.98 5.26 10.51
N LEU A 222 27.79 6.20 11.44
CA LEU A 222 28.73 6.41 12.54
C LEU A 222 28.79 5.23 13.52
N LEU A 223 27.65 4.59 13.82
CA LEU A 223 27.63 3.34 14.58
C LEU A 223 28.36 2.23 13.83
N LYS A 224 28.17 2.11 12.51
CA LYS A 224 28.93 1.13 11.70
C LYS A 224 30.43 1.40 11.67
N GLN A 225 30.84 2.66 11.64
CA GLN A 225 32.25 3.03 11.66
C GLN A 225 32.90 2.63 13.00
N THR A 226 32.15 2.78 14.09
CA THR A 226 32.63 2.51 15.45
C THR A 226 32.59 1.01 15.78
N TYR A 227 31.58 0.29 15.29
CA TYR A 227 31.33 -1.13 15.55
C TYR A 227 31.20 -1.91 14.23
N PRO A 228 32.29 -2.12 13.47
CA PRO A 228 32.25 -2.70 12.12
C PRO A 228 31.70 -4.12 12.08
N GLU A 229 32.01 -4.95 13.09
CA GLU A 229 31.59 -6.36 13.16
C GLU A 229 30.16 -6.56 13.68
N GLN A 230 29.56 -5.52 14.30
CA GLN A 230 28.23 -5.65 14.89
C GLN A 230 27.16 -5.66 13.80
N PHE A 231 26.19 -6.58 13.81
CA PHE A 231 25.00 -6.48 12.95
C PHE A 231 24.02 -5.45 13.51
N PHE A 232 23.55 -4.53 12.66
CA PHE A 232 22.59 -3.49 13.02
C PHE A 232 21.33 -3.61 12.15
N THR A 233 20.19 -3.35 12.75
CA THR A 233 18.89 -3.38 12.07
C THR A 233 18.37 -1.95 11.95
N PRO A 234 18.23 -1.43 10.72
CA PRO A 234 17.76 -0.07 10.51
C PRO A 234 16.24 0.07 10.74
N CYS A 235 15.79 1.31 10.99
CA CYS A 235 14.38 1.68 10.84
C CYS A 235 14.11 2.01 9.37
N TYR A 236 12.88 1.80 8.90
CA TYR A 236 12.52 1.96 7.48
C TYR A 236 12.74 3.37 6.93
N ASP A 237 12.72 4.41 7.77
CA ASP A 237 12.99 5.79 7.33
C ASP A 237 14.42 5.96 6.82
N PHE A 238 15.42 5.55 7.60
CA PHE A 238 16.82 5.65 7.18
C PHE A 238 17.32 4.43 6.41
N ASP A 239 16.61 3.30 6.44
CA ASP A 239 16.85 2.16 5.54
C ASP A 239 16.55 2.55 4.09
N LEU A 240 15.47 3.30 3.86
CA LEU A 240 15.16 3.87 2.55
C LEU A 240 16.27 4.81 2.05
N VAL A 241 16.83 5.63 2.94
CA VAL A 241 17.98 6.50 2.61
C VAL A 241 19.22 5.64 2.29
N TRP A 242 19.42 4.52 3.00
CA TRP A 242 20.52 3.61 2.74
C TRP A 242 20.39 2.92 1.38
N HIS A 243 19.22 2.35 1.06
CA HIS A 243 18.92 1.80 -0.26
C HIS A 243 19.13 2.85 -1.37
N CYS A 244 18.64 4.08 -1.15
CA CYS A 244 18.88 5.20 -2.05
C CYS A 244 20.38 5.46 -2.28
N HIS A 245 21.21 5.38 -1.24
CA HIS A 245 22.64 5.57 -1.37
C HIS A 245 23.28 4.41 -2.15
N GLN A 246 22.89 3.16 -1.87
CA GLN A 246 23.40 1.96 -2.56
C GLN A 246 23.12 1.94 -4.06
N VAL A 247 21.96 2.44 -4.50
CA VAL A 247 21.62 2.53 -5.92
C VAL A 247 22.38 3.64 -6.65
N HIS A 248 23.38 4.27 -6.04
CA HIS A 248 24.39 5.07 -6.73
C HIS A 248 25.75 4.38 -6.56
N PRO A 249 26.03 3.27 -7.29
CA PRO A 249 27.11 2.34 -6.93
C PRO A 249 28.48 2.99 -6.79
N LEU A 250 28.85 3.90 -7.71
CA LEU A 250 30.16 4.56 -7.67
C LEU A 250 30.26 5.57 -6.51
N ALA A 251 29.20 6.34 -6.27
CA ALA A 251 29.14 7.26 -5.13
C ALA A 251 29.17 6.49 -3.80
N TYR A 252 28.40 5.41 -3.68
CA TYR A 252 28.36 4.57 -2.50
C TYR A 252 29.72 3.94 -2.19
N GLN A 253 30.42 3.42 -3.21
CA GLN A 253 31.77 2.87 -3.05
C GLN A 253 32.78 3.94 -2.61
N ARG A 254 32.75 5.12 -3.23
CA ARG A 254 33.61 6.27 -2.87
C ARG A 254 33.38 6.69 -1.42
N ASP A 255 32.12 6.88 -1.04
CA ASP A 255 31.72 7.40 0.26
C ASP A 255 31.98 6.38 1.36
N CYS A 256 31.68 5.09 1.11
CA CYS A 256 32.03 4.01 2.04
C CYS A 256 33.53 3.87 2.21
N THR A 257 34.33 3.98 1.15
CA THR A 257 35.80 3.96 1.26
C THR A 257 36.30 5.14 2.10
N ALA A 258 35.71 6.34 1.93
CA ALA A 258 36.07 7.50 2.73
C ALA A 258 35.70 7.36 4.22
N ILE A 259 34.58 6.70 4.53
CA ILE A 259 34.08 6.56 5.91
C ILE A 259 34.68 5.34 6.62
N PHE A 260 34.75 4.20 5.94
CA PHE A 260 35.06 2.88 6.50
C PHE A 260 36.40 2.30 6.01
N GLY A 261 37.00 2.89 4.96
CA GLY A 261 38.17 2.33 4.27
C GLY A 261 37.84 1.21 3.28
N ALA A 262 36.56 0.81 3.16
CA ALA A 262 36.09 -0.23 2.25
C ALA A 262 34.60 -0.07 1.93
N LEU A 263 34.11 -0.81 0.94
CA LEU A 263 32.68 -0.89 0.62
C LEU A 263 31.89 -1.52 1.77
N LEU A 264 30.86 -0.81 2.26
CA LEU A 264 29.98 -1.33 3.30
C LEU A 264 29.01 -2.36 2.71
N LYS A 265 29.10 -3.60 3.21
CA LYS A 265 28.23 -4.72 2.82
C LYS A 265 26.78 -4.49 3.26
N HIS A 266 25.85 -5.01 2.46
CA HIS A 266 24.43 -5.09 2.78
C HIS A 266 23.95 -6.53 2.52
N ASP A 267 23.26 -7.11 3.50
CA ASP A 267 22.71 -8.46 3.45
C ASP A 267 21.18 -8.36 3.47
N ASP A 268 20.59 -8.31 2.28
CA ASP A 268 19.16 -8.11 2.08
C ASP A 268 18.31 -9.37 2.35
N SER A 269 18.97 -10.52 2.62
CA SER A 269 18.32 -11.81 2.84
C SER A 269 17.71 -11.95 4.24
N VAL A 270 18.12 -11.09 5.19
CA VAL A 270 17.74 -11.16 6.61
C VAL A 270 16.37 -10.55 6.86
N ASN A 271 15.31 -11.31 6.59
CA ASN A 271 13.91 -10.86 6.77
C ASN A 271 13.15 -11.58 7.89
N ASP A 272 13.74 -12.61 8.50
CA ASP A 272 13.10 -13.36 9.57
C ASP A 272 12.92 -12.49 10.82
N ARG A 273 11.68 -12.44 11.30
CA ARG A 273 11.24 -11.71 12.50
C ARG A 273 10.80 -12.65 13.61
N SER A 274 11.03 -13.95 13.47
CA SER A 274 10.78 -14.94 14.51
C SER A 274 11.64 -14.66 15.76
N LYS A 275 11.20 -15.19 16.91
CA LYS A 275 11.94 -15.06 18.17
C LYS A 275 13.36 -15.59 18.00
N ASN A 276 14.35 -14.84 18.49
CA ASN A 276 15.79 -15.13 18.38
C ASN A 276 16.40 -15.04 16.96
N SER A 277 15.66 -14.55 15.97
CA SER A 277 16.19 -14.26 14.64
C SER A 277 17.37 -13.28 14.67
N LYS A 278 18.23 -13.35 13.64
CA LYS A 278 19.35 -12.42 13.43
C LYS A 278 18.86 -10.96 13.43
N LEU A 279 17.70 -10.70 12.83
CA LEU A 279 17.10 -9.37 12.76
C LEU A 279 16.73 -8.82 14.14
N LEU A 280 16.04 -9.59 14.98
CA LEU A 280 15.65 -9.12 16.32
C LEU A 280 16.85 -8.93 17.27
N LYS A 281 17.88 -9.77 17.14
CA LYS A 281 19.14 -9.60 17.87
C LYS A 281 19.86 -8.32 17.42
N GLY A 282 19.91 -8.08 16.11
CA GLY A 282 20.44 -6.84 15.52
C GLY A 282 19.72 -5.59 16.01
N GLU A 283 18.38 -5.61 16.01
CA GLU A 283 17.55 -4.52 16.51
C GLU A 283 17.83 -4.22 17.98
N SER A 284 17.95 -5.26 18.81
CA SER A 284 18.27 -5.12 20.24
C SER A 284 19.64 -4.46 20.45
N ALA A 285 20.66 -4.89 19.69
CA ALA A 285 21.98 -4.27 19.73
C ALA A 285 21.96 -2.82 19.23
N THR A 286 21.21 -2.55 18.16
CA THR A 286 21.06 -1.21 17.59
C THR A 286 20.44 -0.27 18.61
N LYS A 287 19.32 -0.65 19.24
CA LYS A 287 18.66 0.15 20.29
C LYS A 287 19.61 0.50 21.43
N ARG A 288 20.32 -0.49 21.95
CA ARG A 288 21.25 -0.30 23.07
C ARG A 288 22.35 0.71 22.72
N LEU A 289 23.01 0.51 21.57
CA LEU A 289 24.12 1.38 21.14
C LEU A 289 23.63 2.76 20.69
N TRP A 290 22.43 2.84 20.10
CA TRP A 290 21.81 4.11 19.75
C TRP A 290 21.55 4.96 20.99
N SER A 291 20.91 4.40 22.03
CA SER A 291 20.65 5.12 23.29
C SER A 291 21.93 5.48 24.05
N ALA A 292 23.02 4.72 23.87
CA ALA A 292 24.30 5.03 24.49
C ALA A 292 24.99 6.25 23.83
N HIS A 293 24.73 6.50 22.55
CA HIS A 293 25.47 7.47 21.73
C HIS A 293 24.67 8.70 21.34
N PHE A 294 23.35 8.60 21.26
CA PHE A 294 22.50 9.66 20.73
C PHE A 294 21.38 10.00 21.71
N GLN A 295 21.01 11.28 21.74
CA GLN A 295 19.89 11.76 22.56
C GLN A 295 18.53 11.38 21.97
N GLU A 296 18.46 11.22 20.65
CA GLU A 296 17.24 10.82 19.96
C GLU A 296 16.99 9.32 20.10
N GLY A 297 15.74 8.92 20.27
CA GLY A 297 15.35 7.50 20.35
C GLY A 297 15.56 6.75 19.03
N PHE A 298 15.96 5.47 19.12
CA PHE A 298 15.99 4.58 17.96
C PHE A 298 14.59 4.38 17.37
N TRP A 299 13.55 4.27 18.20
CA TRP A 299 12.18 4.19 17.71
C TRP A 299 11.70 5.57 17.25
N ARG A 300 10.98 5.63 16.12
CA ARG A 300 10.38 6.87 15.60
C ARG A 300 9.04 6.58 14.94
N ARG A 301 8.07 7.47 15.17
CA ARG A 301 6.73 7.39 14.57
C ARG A 301 6.79 7.31 13.04
N GLY A 302 6.06 6.37 12.46
CA GLY A 302 5.96 6.19 11.01
C GLY A 302 7.17 5.52 10.34
N CYS A 303 8.14 5.04 11.12
CA CYS A 303 9.41 4.49 10.62
C CYS A 303 9.58 2.99 10.93
N MET A 304 8.63 2.38 11.63
CA MET A 304 8.77 1.01 12.14
C MET A 304 8.04 0.00 11.27
N PHE A 305 8.31 -1.28 11.50
CA PHE A 305 7.59 -2.36 10.84
C PHE A 305 6.08 -2.23 11.10
N ARG A 306 5.30 -2.15 10.02
CA ARG A 306 3.85 -1.89 10.07
C ARG A 306 3.05 -3.03 10.70
N GLY A 307 3.68 -4.19 10.84
CA GLY A 307 3.16 -5.33 11.59
C GLY A 307 2.92 -6.58 10.78
N HIS A 308 2.92 -6.45 9.46
CA HIS A 308 2.69 -7.53 8.54
C HIS A 308 3.43 -7.29 7.23
N SER A 309 3.56 -8.35 6.44
CA SER A 309 4.16 -8.28 5.12
C SER A 309 3.22 -7.63 4.10
N ALA A 310 3.72 -7.40 2.88
CA ALA A 310 2.92 -6.86 1.79
C ALA A 310 1.61 -7.66 1.58
N PRO A 311 0.48 -6.99 1.26
CA PRO A 311 -0.82 -7.64 1.12
C PRO A 311 -0.87 -8.85 0.18
N SER A 312 0.01 -8.93 -0.81
CA SER A 312 0.11 -10.10 -1.69
C SER A 312 0.43 -11.41 -0.96
N PHE A 313 0.96 -11.35 0.26
CA PHE A 313 1.29 -12.51 1.10
C PHE A 313 0.19 -12.86 2.11
N LEU A 314 -0.87 -12.05 2.19
CA LEU A 314 -1.95 -12.22 3.17
C LEU A 314 -3.17 -13.00 2.61
N GLY A 315 -3.06 -13.51 1.38
CA GLY A 315 -4.08 -14.38 0.78
C GLY A 315 -5.33 -13.65 0.28
N PHE A 316 -5.23 -12.35 -0.05
CA PHE A 316 -6.33 -11.62 -0.65
C PHE A 316 -6.64 -12.09 -2.07
N GLU A 317 -7.92 -12.14 -2.38
CA GLU A 317 -8.43 -12.52 -3.69
C GLU A 317 -9.09 -11.35 -4.41
N SER A 318 -9.11 -11.42 -5.74
CA SER A 318 -9.75 -10.38 -6.55
C SER A 318 -11.27 -10.55 -6.54
N GLN A 319 -12.00 -9.43 -6.48
CA GLN A 319 -13.46 -9.46 -6.62
C GLN A 319 -13.84 -9.92 -8.04
N ASP A 320 -14.71 -10.92 -8.14
CA ASP A 320 -15.22 -11.39 -9.43
C ASP A 320 -16.23 -10.38 -10.02
N LEU A 321 -15.75 -9.53 -10.93
CA LEU A 321 -16.58 -8.57 -11.66
C LEU A 321 -17.55 -9.26 -12.64
N GLY A 322 -17.27 -10.51 -13.02
CA GLY A 322 -18.15 -11.34 -13.85
C GLY A 322 -19.51 -11.62 -13.20
N GLN A 323 -19.60 -11.59 -11.87
CA GLN A 323 -20.88 -11.78 -11.14
C GLN A 323 -21.77 -10.53 -11.10
N ILE A 324 -21.28 -9.37 -11.55
CA ILE A 324 -22.08 -8.14 -11.54
C ILE A 324 -23.23 -8.30 -12.54
N THR A 325 -24.48 -8.29 -12.05
CA THR A 325 -25.66 -8.48 -12.91
C THR A 325 -26.29 -7.17 -13.36
N TYR A 326 -26.14 -6.08 -12.62
CA TYR A 326 -26.69 -4.78 -12.99
C TYR A 326 -25.78 -3.63 -12.56
N GLY A 327 -26.00 -2.46 -13.14
CA GLY A 327 -25.25 -1.25 -12.80
C GLY A 327 -25.42 -0.19 -13.87
N HIS A 328 -24.42 0.68 -13.98
CA HIS A 328 -24.30 1.63 -15.08
C HIS A 328 -22.98 1.40 -15.80
N ILE A 329 -23.04 1.44 -17.14
CA ILE A 329 -21.87 1.57 -18.00
C ILE A 329 -21.64 3.06 -18.22
N HIS A 330 -20.37 3.43 -18.13
CA HIS A 330 -19.84 4.74 -18.50
C HIS A 330 -18.92 4.54 -19.70
N ILE A 331 -18.96 5.45 -20.68
CA ILE A 331 -18.02 5.47 -21.80
C ILE A 331 -17.20 6.75 -21.68
N PRO A 332 -16.05 6.71 -20.97
CA PRO A 332 -15.17 7.88 -20.84
C PRO A 332 -14.51 8.31 -22.14
N SER A 333 -14.28 7.39 -23.10
CA SER A 333 -13.66 7.75 -24.38
C SER A 333 -14.07 6.82 -25.51
N ILE A 334 -14.11 7.38 -26.73
CA ILE A 334 -14.38 6.63 -27.96
C ILE A 334 -13.33 7.00 -28.99
N ALA A 335 -12.67 6.00 -29.56
CA ALA A 335 -11.74 6.17 -30.67
C ALA A 335 -12.34 5.59 -31.96
N LEU A 336 -12.55 6.44 -32.96
CA LEU A 336 -12.85 6.02 -34.32
C LEU A 336 -11.55 5.71 -35.06
N LYS A 337 -11.48 4.61 -35.78
CA LYS A 337 -10.33 4.18 -36.59
C LYS A 337 -10.79 3.72 -37.97
N GLU A 338 -9.88 3.73 -38.93
CA GLU A 338 -10.10 3.21 -40.29
C GLU A 338 -11.29 3.91 -40.99
N ILE A 339 -11.42 5.23 -40.84
CA ILE A 339 -12.50 6.00 -41.47
C ILE A 339 -12.29 6.02 -43.01
N PRO A 340 -13.29 5.58 -43.80
CA PRO A 340 -13.08 5.20 -45.19
C PRO A 340 -13.09 6.36 -46.20
N VAL A 341 -13.83 7.44 -45.90
CA VAL A 341 -13.99 8.60 -46.78
C VAL A 341 -13.98 9.87 -45.93
N GLN A 342 -13.20 10.87 -46.32
CA GLN A 342 -13.20 12.19 -45.67
C GLN A 342 -14.44 12.96 -46.12
N ARG A 343 -15.26 13.36 -45.15
CA ARG A 343 -16.38 14.30 -45.31
C ARG A 343 -16.20 15.41 -44.28
N GLU A 344 -16.70 16.60 -44.58
CA GLU A 344 -16.53 17.76 -43.71
C GLU A 344 -17.23 17.57 -42.36
N GLN A 345 -18.37 16.87 -42.34
CA GLN A 345 -19.15 16.66 -41.14
C GLN A 345 -19.22 15.19 -40.77
N LEU A 346 -19.01 14.94 -39.48
CA LEU A 346 -19.08 13.62 -38.87
C LEU A 346 -20.12 13.64 -37.74
N ARG A 347 -21.04 12.67 -37.73
CA ARG A 347 -22.00 12.46 -36.66
C ARG A 347 -22.01 11.01 -36.20
N LEU A 348 -21.72 10.78 -34.91
CA LEU A 348 -21.79 9.47 -34.27
C LEU A 348 -22.99 9.41 -33.32
N LYS A 349 -23.92 8.49 -33.56
CA LYS A 349 -25.07 8.24 -32.68
C LYS A 349 -24.85 6.93 -31.91
N LEU A 350 -25.09 6.98 -30.61
CA LEU A 350 -25.10 5.81 -29.75
C LEU A 350 -26.51 5.55 -29.23
N SER A 351 -26.97 4.31 -29.35
CA SER A 351 -28.25 3.85 -28.82
C SER A 351 -28.07 2.53 -28.06
N TYR A 352 -28.71 2.39 -26.90
CA TYR A 352 -28.67 1.17 -26.10
C TYR A 352 -30.07 0.54 -26.10
N GLY A 353 -30.18 -0.59 -26.82
CA GLY A 353 -31.48 -1.07 -27.31
C GLY A 353 -32.18 0.01 -28.14
N SER A 354 -33.45 0.27 -27.85
CA SER A 354 -34.23 1.31 -28.56
C SER A 354 -34.01 2.74 -28.04
N LYS A 355 -33.27 2.93 -26.94
CA LYS A 355 -33.09 4.25 -26.34
C LYS A 355 -31.82 4.91 -26.88
N LYS A 356 -31.98 6.10 -27.48
CA LYS A 356 -30.86 6.97 -27.82
C LYS A 356 -30.11 7.36 -26.55
N VAL A 357 -28.80 7.13 -26.54
CA VAL A 357 -27.91 7.46 -25.41
C VAL A 357 -27.28 8.83 -25.63
N THR A 358 -26.63 9.04 -26.77
CA THR A 358 -26.02 10.34 -27.09
C THR A 358 -25.78 10.50 -28.60
N THR A 359 -25.39 11.70 -29.02
CA THR A 359 -24.90 11.99 -30.37
C THR A 359 -23.71 12.93 -30.30
N PHE A 360 -22.60 12.52 -30.89
CA PHE A 360 -21.41 13.35 -31.08
C PHE A 360 -21.41 13.93 -32.49
N ASN A 361 -21.02 15.19 -32.63
CA ASN A 361 -20.81 15.83 -33.92
C ASN A 361 -19.38 16.38 -33.96
N ALA A 362 -18.72 16.30 -35.10
CA ALA A 362 -17.40 16.87 -35.33
C ALA A 362 -17.32 17.49 -36.73
N ASP A 363 -16.69 18.66 -36.79
CA ASP A 363 -16.31 19.32 -38.05
C ASP A 363 -14.85 18.98 -38.36
N LEU A 364 -14.63 18.45 -39.55
CA LEU A 364 -13.34 17.95 -40.03
C LEU A 364 -12.74 18.82 -41.15
N ALA A 365 -13.37 19.96 -41.51
CA ALA A 365 -12.95 20.81 -42.63
C ALA A 365 -11.47 21.27 -42.53
N ASN A 366 -10.98 21.55 -41.33
CA ASN A 366 -9.62 22.06 -41.09
C ASN A 366 -8.61 20.97 -40.69
N LYS A 367 -8.99 19.68 -40.69
CA LYS A 367 -8.11 18.58 -40.28
C LYS A 367 -7.49 17.91 -41.51
N GLN A 368 -6.21 18.15 -41.77
CA GLN A 368 -5.47 17.40 -42.79
C GLN A 368 -5.25 15.96 -42.32
N VAL A 369 -5.67 15.00 -43.14
CA VAL A 369 -5.56 13.57 -42.86
C VAL A 369 -4.54 12.97 -43.83
N THR A 370 -3.35 12.62 -43.33
CA THR A 370 -2.35 11.88 -44.12
C THR A 370 -2.80 10.43 -44.31
N LYS A 371 -2.53 9.85 -45.49
CA LYS A 371 -2.89 8.48 -45.87
C LYS A 371 -2.18 7.42 -45.01
N SER A 372 -2.77 7.10 -43.87
CA SER A 372 -2.77 5.79 -43.20
C SER A 372 -3.49 5.89 -41.85
N GLY A 373 -4.83 5.75 -41.86
CA GLY A 373 -5.62 5.60 -40.64
C GLY A 373 -5.87 6.88 -39.85
N PHE A 374 -6.89 7.64 -40.24
CA PHE A 374 -7.43 8.72 -39.40
C PHE A 374 -7.98 8.13 -38.09
N SER A 375 -7.54 8.69 -36.95
CA SER A 375 -8.09 8.36 -35.64
C SER A 375 -8.70 9.60 -34.99
N LEU A 376 -9.98 9.52 -34.61
CA LEU A 376 -10.65 10.57 -33.84
C LEU A 376 -10.96 10.04 -32.45
N VAL A 377 -10.41 10.68 -31.42
CA VAL A 377 -10.69 10.36 -30.03
C VAL A 377 -11.62 11.42 -29.46
N TRP A 378 -12.78 11.00 -28.98
CA TRP A 378 -13.64 11.83 -28.14
C TRP A 378 -13.34 11.58 -26.67
N GLN A 379 -13.10 12.67 -25.95
CA GLN A 379 -12.97 12.73 -24.50
C GLN A 379 -13.78 13.93 -23.98
N PRO A 380 -14.37 13.84 -22.78
CA PRO A 380 -14.97 14.99 -22.12
C PRO A 380 -13.92 16.09 -21.87
N THR A 381 -14.21 17.34 -22.23
CA THR A 381 -13.36 18.50 -21.88
C THR A 381 -13.78 19.07 -20.52
N ASP A 382 -12.80 19.34 -19.64
CA ASP A 382 -12.98 19.75 -18.24
C ASP A 382 -13.76 21.06 -17.99
N THR A 383 -14.10 21.82 -19.03
CA THR A 383 -14.61 23.20 -18.93
C THR A 383 -16.13 23.33 -18.76
N ALA A 384 -16.91 22.24 -18.74
CA ALA A 384 -18.34 22.32 -18.46
C ALA A 384 -18.70 21.36 -17.32
N ALA A 385 -19.21 21.94 -16.22
CA ALA A 385 -19.60 21.29 -14.97
C ALA A 385 -20.75 20.24 -15.07
N SER A 386 -20.99 19.66 -16.25
CA SER A 386 -21.79 18.46 -16.47
C SER A 386 -21.52 17.77 -17.83
N ALA A 387 -20.34 17.96 -18.44
CA ALA A 387 -20.05 17.47 -19.79
C ALA A 387 -19.86 15.94 -19.90
N ALA A 388 -20.96 15.27 -20.24
CA ALA A 388 -21.04 14.15 -21.19
C ALA A 388 -20.13 12.91 -21.01
N ILE A 389 -19.96 12.38 -19.79
CA ILE A 389 -19.71 10.93 -19.67
C ILE A 389 -20.99 10.23 -20.12
N VAL A 390 -20.90 9.49 -21.22
CA VAL A 390 -22.00 8.67 -21.71
C VAL A 390 -22.32 7.62 -20.66
N LYS A 391 -23.49 7.71 -20.04
CA LYS A 391 -23.92 6.84 -18.95
C LYS A 391 -25.27 6.21 -19.26
N PHE A 392 -25.37 4.89 -19.14
CA PHE A 392 -26.63 4.18 -19.27
C PHE A 392 -26.69 2.95 -18.36
N PRO A 393 -27.88 2.60 -17.84
CA PRO A 393 -28.04 1.43 -16.97
C PRO A 393 -28.00 0.14 -17.79
N PHE A 394 -27.49 -0.94 -17.19
CA PHE A 394 -27.57 -2.29 -17.73
C PHE A 394 -28.13 -3.28 -16.71
N ASP A 395 -28.73 -4.36 -17.21
CA ASP A 395 -29.12 -5.55 -16.44
C ASP A 395 -28.85 -6.78 -17.33
N LYS A 396 -28.02 -7.71 -16.87
CA LYS A 396 -27.69 -8.96 -17.57
C LYS A 396 -28.92 -9.83 -17.82
N ARG A 397 -29.94 -9.74 -16.95
CA ARG A 397 -31.22 -10.46 -17.13
C ARG A 397 -32.06 -9.88 -18.26
N LYS A 398 -31.81 -8.63 -18.66
CA LYS A 398 -32.48 -7.91 -19.74
C LYS A 398 -31.46 -7.24 -20.66
N SER A 399 -30.52 -8.04 -21.18
CA SER A 399 -29.41 -7.57 -21.99
C SER A 399 -29.88 -6.86 -23.25
N LYS A 400 -29.25 -5.72 -23.56
CA LYS A 400 -29.45 -4.98 -24.81
C LYS A 400 -28.11 -4.78 -25.50
N ASP A 401 -28.16 -4.60 -26.82
CA ASP A 401 -27.00 -4.23 -27.63
C ASP A 401 -26.77 -2.71 -27.58
N LEU A 402 -25.51 -2.31 -27.64
CA LEU A 402 -25.14 -0.93 -27.98
C LEU A 402 -25.00 -0.86 -29.50
N SER A 403 -25.89 -0.10 -30.12
CA SER A 403 -25.86 0.21 -31.55
C SER A 403 -25.14 1.54 -31.78
N VAL A 404 -24.27 1.54 -32.78
CA VAL A 404 -23.46 2.67 -33.19
C VAL A 404 -23.78 2.98 -34.65
N GLU A 405 -24.16 4.22 -34.92
CA GLU A 405 -24.38 4.72 -36.27
C GLU A 405 -23.46 5.90 -36.53
N LEU A 406 -22.62 5.78 -37.55
CA LEU A 406 -21.73 6.81 -38.05
C LEU A 406 -22.28 7.37 -39.35
N GLU A 407 -22.59 8.66 -39.36
CA GLU A 407 -22.97 9.42 -40.55
C GLU A 407 -21.79 10.33 -40.94
N LEU A 408 -21.34 10.23 -42.18
CA LEU A 408 -20.34 11.10 -42.81
C LEU A 408 -21.02 11.85 -43.95
N TYR A 409 -20.99 13.18 -43.97
CA TYR A 409 -21.70 13.98 -44.97
C TYR A 409 -21.07 15.35 -45.15
N ASP A 410 -21.35 15.99 -46.28
CA ASP A 410 -20.97 17.39 -46.53
C ASP A 410 -22.17 18.30 -46.28
N LYS A 411 -21.92 19.57 -45.94
CA LYS A 411 -22.97 20.54 -45.61
C LYS A 411 -23.09 21.58 -46.72
N VAL A 412 -24.20 21.55 -47.46
CA VAL A 412 -24.49 22.52 -48.53
C VAL A 412 -25.79 23.24 -48.21
N PHE A 413 -25.74 24.56 -47.98
CA PHE A 413 -26.92 25.41 -47.67
C PHE A 413 -27.90 24.75 -46.67
N LEU A 414 -27.38 24.27 -45.53
CA LEU A 414 -28.11 23.60 -44.44
C LEU A 414 -28.58 22.16 -44.72
N GLN A 415 -28.40 21.63 -45.92
CA GLN A 415 -28.72 20.24 -46.26
C GLN A 415 -27.50 19.32 -46.15
N LYS A 416 -27.74 18.05 -45.82
CA LYS A 416 -26.72 17.00 -45.84
C LYS A 416 -26.59 16.46 -47.25
N LYS A 417 -25.38 16.55 -47.83
CA LYS A 417 -25.06 16.01 -49.16
C LYS A 417 -24.13 14.79 -49.03
N ASP A 418 -24.26 13.86 -49.97
CA ASP A 418 -23.41 12.65 -50.11
C ASP A 418 -23.23 11.86 -48.81
N MET A 419 -24.34 11.66 -48.10
CA MET A 419 -24.33 11.03 -46.78
C MET A 419 -23.99 9.54 -46.88
N LEU A 420 -22.87 9.14 -46.27
CA LEU A 420 -22.51 7.76 -46.02
C LEU A 420 -22.95 7.38 -44.60
N ARG A 421 -23.69 6.27 -44.48
CA ARG A 421 -24.10 5.71 -43.19
C ARG A 421 -23.45 4.35 -42.97
N LEU A 422 -22.81 4.20 -41.82
CA LEU A 422 -22.21 2.96 -41.33
C LEU A 422 -22.87 2.60 -40.00
N GLN A 423 -23.20 1.33 -39.83
CA GLN A 423 -23.84 0.83 -38.63
C GLN A 423 -23.09 -0.39 -38.10
N GLY A 424 -23.04 -0.49 -36.77
CA GLY A 424 -22.50 -1.65 -36.08
C GLY A 424 -23.15 -1.79 -34.71
N LYS A 425 -22.96 -2.95 -34.10
CA LYS A 425 -23.49 -3.21 -32.77
C LYS A 425 -22.54 -4.08 -31.97
N THR A 426 -22.58 -3.93 -30.65
CA THR A 426 -21.84 -4.77 -29.71
C THR A 426 -22.77 -5.21 -28.58
N SER A 427 -22.57 -6.44 -28.12
CA SER A 427 -23.38 -7.01 -27.04
C SER A 427 -22.98 -6.47 -25.68
N LEU A 428 -23.89 -6.54 -24.70
CA LEU A 428 -23.56 -6.21 -23.30
C LEU A 428 -22.33 -7.00 -22.79
N LYS A 429 -22.17 -8.27 -23.17
CA LYS A 429 -21.03 -9.11 -22.75
C LYS A 429 -19.70 -8.51 -23.19
N GLN A 430 -19.65 -7.91 -24.38
CA GLN A 430 -18.44 -7.27 -24.92
C GLN A 430 -18.19 -5.87 -24.33
N LEU A 431 -19.20 -5.24 -23.73
CA LEU A 431 -19.06 -3.94 -23.05
C LEU A 431 -18.57 -4.08 -21.60
N LEU A 432 -18.82 -5.22 -20.97
CA LEU A 432 -18.45 -5.47 -19.57
C LEU A 432 -16.99 -5.97 -19.45
N PRO A 433 -16.34 -5.74 -18.30
CA PRO A 433 -15.04 -6.36 -18.01
C PRO A 433 -15.09 -7.88 -18.12
N GLN A 434 -14.00 -8.47 -18.60
CA GLN A 434 -13.85 -9.93 -18.60
C GLN A 434 -13.83 -10.48 -17.16
N GLY A 435 -14.24 -11.74 -16.97
CA GLY A 435 -14.38 -12.34 -15.64
C GLY A 435 -13.10 -12.32 -14.79
N ASN A 436 -11.94 -12.37 -15.44
CA ASN A 436 -10.63 -12.33 -14.76
C ASN A 436 -10.02 -10.91 -14.72
N SER A 437 -10.75 -9.89 -15.17
CA SER A 437 -10.23 -8.52 -15.20
C SER A 437 -10.08 -7.97 -13.79
N LYS A 438 -8.89 -7.45 -13.47
CA LYS A 438 -8.62 -6.72 -12.24
C LYS A 438 -9.26 -5.32 -12.23
N ILE A 439 -9.54 -4.77 -13.41
CA ILE A 439 -10.00 -3.39 -13.58
C ILE A 439 -11.45 -3.42 -14.05
N ALA A 440 -12.26 -2.53 -13.50
CA ALA A 440 -13.64 -2.28 -13.93
C ALA A 440 -13.75 -1.59 -15.30
N GLN A 441 -12.66 -1.53 -16.06
CA GLN A 441 -12.58 -0.95 -17.39
C GLN A 441 -12.48 -2.05 -18.44
N ASN A 442 -12.94 -1.76 -19.65
CA ASN A 442 -12.83 -2.63 -20.81
C ASN A 442 -12.76 -1.78 -22.09
N VAL A 443 -12.29 -2.35 -23.19
CA VAL A 443 -12.33 -1.69 -24.51
C VAL A 443 -13.15 -2.56 -25.45
N ALA A 444 -14.34 -2.09 -25.80
CA ALA A 444 -15.21 -2.76 -26.75
C ALA A 444 -14.90 -2.27 -28.17
N GLN A 445 -14.51 -3.19 -29.04
CA GLN A 445 -14.31 -2.92 -30.46
C GLN A 445 -15.58 -3.24 -31.23
N ILE A 446 -16.02 -2.30 -32.06
CA ILE A 446 -17.27 -2.33 -32.81
C ILE A 446 -16.92 -2.07 -34.29
N GLU A 447 -17.17 -3.05 -35.14
CA GLU A 447 -17.03 -2.91 -36.59
C GLU A 447 -18.31 -2.29 -37.16
N LEU A 448 -18.17 -1.25 -37.97
CA LEU A 448 -19.26 -0.58 -38.66
C LEU A 448 -19.20 -0.89 -40.15
N THR A 449 -20.33 -1.26 -40.73
CA THR A 449 -20.44 -1.56 -42.17
C THR A 449 -21.57 -0.78 -42.83
N SER A 450 -21.46 -0.54 -44.13
CA SER A 450 -22.54 0.06 -44.94
C SER A 450 -23.29 -1.04 -45.70
N LYS A 451 -24.61 -0.87 -45.87
CA LYS A 451 -25.43 -1.76 -46.70
C LYS A 451 -25.77 -1.19 -48.08
N ASP A 452 -25.39 0.07 -48.35
CA ASP A 452 -25.98 0.87 -49.42
C ASP A 452 -25.05 1.13 -50.61
N LEU A 453 -23.89 0.44 -50.71
CA LEU A 453 -22.89 0.66 -51.77
C LEU A 453 -22.45 -0.65 -52.45
N GLU A 454 -22.12 -0.58 -53.74
CA GLU A 454 -21.53 -1.69 -54.53
C GLU A 454 -20.14 -2.14 -54.01
N ARG A 455 -19.52 -1.39 -53.10
CA ARG A 455 -18.28 -1.75 -52.39
C ARG A 455 -18.51 -1.73 -50.89
N GLU A 456 -18.08 -2.78 -50.20
CA GLU A 456 -18.17 -2.87 -48.74
C GLU A 456 -17.24 -1.83 -48.09
N VAL A 457 -17.83 -0.89 -47.36
CA VAL A 457 -17.11 0.16 -46.65
C VAL A 457 -17.14 -0.15 -45.15
N ARG A 458 -15.98 -0.07 -44.50
CA ARG A 458 -15.81 -0.41 -43.08
C ARG A 458 -15.22 0.74 -42.28
N ALA A 459 -15.55 0.80 -40.99
CA ALA A 459 -14.88 1.62 -39.99
C ALA A 459 -14.86 0.87 -38.65
N LYS A 460 -13.96 1.24 -37.74
CA LYS A 460 -13.86 0.65 -36.40
C LYS A 460 -14.09 1.68 -35.31
N VAL A 461 -14.82 1.30 -34.27
CA VAL A 461 -15.03 2.10 -33.06
C VAL A 461 -14.53 1.33 -31.86
N ASN A 462 -13.56 1.90 -31.15
CA ASN A 462 -13.11 1.40 -29.87
C ASN A 462 -13.74 2.26 -28.77
N ALA A 463 -14.71 1.72 -28.06
CA ALA A 463 -15.32 2.37 -26.90
C ALA A 463 -14.65 1.87 -25.62
N THR A 464 -13.95 2.75 -24.92
CA THR A 464 -13.47 2.47 -23.57
C THR A 464 -14.65 2.56 -22.63
N THR A 465 -14.98 1.47 -21.94
CA THR A 465 -16.09 1.39 -21.00
C THR A 465 -15.57 1.25 -19.57
N SER A 466 -16.33 1.75 -18.61
CA SER A 466 -16.17 1.43 -17.19
C SER A 466 -17.52 1.20 -16.54
N ILE A 467 -17.54 0.51 -15.40
CA ILE A 467 -18.80 0.20 -14.70
C ILE A 467 -18.86 0.82 -13.30
N SER A 468 -20.06 1.24 -12.89
CA SER A 468 -20.38 1.60 -11.51
C SER A 468 -21.60 0.82 -11.03
N LEU A 469 -21.66 0.53 -9.74
CA LEU A 469 -22.76 -0.20 -9.13
C LEU A 469 -23.78 0.73 -8.51
N ASN A 470 -24.86 0.18 -7.98
CA ASN A 470 -25.78 0.88 -7.08
C ASN A 470 -26.38 -0.12 -6.10
N ARG A 471 -25.51 -0.83 -5.37
CA ARG A 471 -25.90 -1.86 -4.40
C ARG A 471 -26.54 -1.25 -3.16
N GLU A 472 -27.48 -1.97 -2.58
CA GLU A 472 -28.26 -1.61 -1.40
C GLU A 472 -28.33 -2.89 -0.59
N MET A 473 -27.32 -3.03 0.27
CA MET A 473 -27.08 -4.24 1.03
C MET A 473 -27.77 -4.11 2.38
N GLU A 474 -28.49 -5.16 2.77
CA GLU A 474 -29.14 -5.27 4.07
C GLU A 474 -28.26 -6.08 5.03
N LEU A 475 -28.03 -5.53 6.22
CA LEU A 475 -27.19 -6.09 7.27
C LEU A 475 -27.99 -7.01 8.20
N SER A 476 -27.59 -8.27 8.23
CA SER A 476 -27.93 -9.25 9.24
C SER A 476 -26.81 -9.31 10.29
N VAL A 477 -27.08 -8.77 11.47
CA VAL A 477 -26.11 -8.70 12.57
C VAL A 477 -26.03 -10.05 13.27
N GLY A 478 -24.88 -10.74 13.17
CA GLY A 478 -24.54 -11.86 14.05
C GLY A 478 -24.05 -11.44 15.43
N GLU A 479 -23.92 -12.42 16.32
CA GLU A 479 -23.51 -12.25 17.72
C GLU A 479 -21.99 -12.36 17.90
N PHE A 480 -21.46 -11.67 18.91
CA PHE A 480 -20.07 -11.82 19.32
C PHE A 480 -19.89 -13.08 20.17
N VAL A 481 -18.96 -13.93 19.74
CA VAL A 481 -18.55 -15.14 20.43
C VAL A 481 -17.08 -15.00 20.82
N GLU A 482 -16.73 -15.40 22.05
CA GLU A 482 -15.33 -15.53 22.44
C GLU A 482 -14.76 -16.82 21.85
N GLN A 483 -13.61 -16.69 21.20
CA GLN A 483 -12.93 -17.78 20.51
C GLN A 483 -11.45 -17.80 20.92
N LEU A 484 -10.97 -19.00 21.23
CA LEU A 484 -9.54 -19.27 21.41
C LEU A 484 -8.84 -19.22 20.04
N LEU A 485 -7.76 -18.46 19.91
CA LEU A 485 -6.97 -18.42 18.70
C LEU A 485 -6.14 -19.71 18.56
N VAL A 486 -6.40 -20.47 17.49
CA VAL A 486 -5.66 -21.68 17.17
C VAL A 486 -4.34 -21.31 16.48
N PRO A 487 -3.17 -21.67 17.03
CA PRO A 487 -1.88 -21.38 16.43
C PRO A 487 -1.78 -21.85 14.97
N ASN A 488 -1.12 -21.06 14.12
CA ASN A 488 -0.91 -21.31 12.69
C ASN A 488 -2.17 -21.36 11.81
N SER A 489 -3.38 -21.14 12.37
CA SER A 489 -4.59 -20.96 11.57
C SER A 489 -4.53 -19.66 10.76
N GLN A 490 -5.35 -19.55 9.70
CA GLN A 490 -5.45 -18.30 8.93
C GLN A 490 -5.83 -17.12 9.82
N LEU A 491 -6.78 -17.31 10.73
CA LEU A 491 -7.21 -16.29 11.69
C LEU A 491 -6.06 -15.89 12.63
N TRP A 492 -5.25 -16.84 13.10
CA TRP A 492 -4.06 -16.54 13.91
C TRP A 492 -3.09 -15.65 13.14
N ASN A 493 -2.77 -15.98 11.89
CA ASN A 493 -1.83 -15.20 11.07
C ASN A 493 -2.35 -13.78 10.80
N LEU A 494 -3.65 -13.61 10.57
CA LEU A 494 -4.28 -12.30 10.42
C LEU A 494 -4.28 -11.51 11.73
N CYS A 495 -4.57 -12.15 12.86
CA CYS A 495 -4.51 -11.50 14.17
C CYS A 495 -3.07 -11.09 14.52
N GLN A 496 -2.09 -11.94 14.25
CA GLN A 496 -0.66 -11.64 14.43
C GLN A 496 -0.23 -10.41 13.62
N SER A 497 -0.68 -10.36 12.36
CA SER A 497 -0.44 -9.27 11.43
C SER A 497 -1.03 -7.93 11.91
N ALA A 498 -2.22 -7.98 12.52
CA ALA A 498 -2.99 -6.81 12.91
C ALA A 498 -2.83 -6.38 14.39
N SER A 499 -2.18 -7.20 15.23
CA SER A 499 -2.04 -6.91 16.67
C SER A 499 -1.01 -5.81 16.91
N LEU A 500 -1.39 -4.83 17.74
CA LEU A 500 -0.48 -3.78 18.20
C LEU A 500 0.33 -4.24 19.42
N ASN A 501 -0.20 -5.15 20.23
CA ASN A 501 0.53 -5.82 21.31
C ASN A 501 0.83 -7.29 20.92
N ARG A 502 1.87 -7.52 20.12
CA ARG A 502 2.22 -8.87 19.64
C ARG A 502 2.78 -9.77 20.74
N ALA A 503 3.37 -9.19 21.78
CA ALA A 503 3.88 -9.94 22.93
C ALA A 503 2.75 -10.69 23.68
N ALA A 504 1.52 -10.15 23.64
CA ALA A 504 0.34 -10.80 24.20
C ALA A 504 -0.23 -11.95 23.35
N LEU A 505 0.27 -12.16 22.12
CA LEU A 505 -0.16 -13.27 21.27
C LEU A 505 0.50 -14.58 21.70
N GLN A 506 -0.11 -15.21 22.70
CA GLN A 506 0.29 -16.52 23.24
C GLN A 506 -0.69 -17.62 22.80
N THR A 507 -0.34 -18.88 23.01
CA THR A 507 -1.17 -20.04 22.59
C THR A 507 -2.55 -20.09 23.23
N ASN A 508 -2.76 -19.36 24.34
CA ASN A 508 -4.04 -19.23 25.03
C ASN A 508 -4.79 -17.91 24.70
N ALA A 509 -4.31 -17.13 23.71
CA ALA A 509 -4.91 -15.84 23.39
C ALA A 509 -6.36 -16.01 22.90
N THR A 510 -7.28 -15.21 23.46
CA THR A 510 -8.68 -15.17 23.04
C THR A 510 -9.00 -13.89 22.25
N VAL A 511 -9.95 -14.03 21.34
CA VAL A 511 -10.54 -12.93 20.57
C VAL A 511 -12.06 -13.02 20.63
N HIS A 512 -12.73 -11.88 20.54
CA HIS A 512 -14.17 -11.81 20.33
C HIS A 512 -14.45 -11.62 18.85
N VAL A 513 -15.21 -12.53 18.26
CA VAL A 513 -15.54 -12.54 16.82
C VAL A 513 -17.05 -12.43 16.66
N ALA A 514 -17.51 -11.50 15.83
CA ALA A 514 -18.85 -11.53 15.27
C ALA A 514 -18.79 -11.69 13.76
N THR A 515 -19.69 -12.52 13.21
CA THR A 515 -19.83 -12.72 11.77
C THR A 515 -21.18 -12.16 11.33
N HIS A 516 -21.15 -11.15 10.46
CA HIS A 516 -22.34 -10.52 9.91
C HIS A 516 -22.48 -10.84 8.43
N THR A 517 -23.72 -10.77 7.92
CA THR A 517 -24.01 -10.98 6.50
C THR A 517 -24.63 -9.73 5.91
N LEU A 518 -24.16 -9.33 4.73
CA LEU A 518 -24.71 -8.25 3.93
C LEU A 518 -25.22 -8.84 2.62
N VAL A 519 -26.51 -8.66 2.31
CA VAL A 519 -27.12 -9.18 1.08
C VAL A 519 -27.78 -8.05 0.30
N ASP A 520 -27.48 -7.92 -0.99
CA ASP A 520 -28.30 -7.11 -1.89
C ASP A 520 -29.44 -7.99 -2.45
N PRO A 521 -30.71 -7.73 -2.08
CA PRO A 521 -31.82 -8.57 -2.50
C PRO A 521 -32.13 -8.49 -4.01
N ARG A 522 -31.55 -7.53 -4.74
CA ARG A 522 -31.86 -7.32 -6.17
C ARG A 522 -31.04 -8.19 -7.10
N ASP A 523 -29.81 -8.53 -6.74
CA ASP A 523 -28.94 -9.45 -7.48
C ASP A 523 -28.45 -10.67 -6.68
N GLY A 524 -28.75 -10.74 -5.37
CA GLY A 524 -28.30 -11.82 -4.50
C GLY A 524 -26.82 -11.74 -4.13
N ALA A 525 -26.13 -10.63 -4.45
CA ALA A 525 -24.75 -10.44 -4.02
C ALA A 525 -24.68 -10.46 -2.49
N SER A 526 -23.81 -11.30 -1.95
CA SER A 526 -23.65 -11.49 -0.52
C SER A 526 -22.20 -11.29 -0.10
N PHE A 527 -22.00 -10.65 1.04
CA PHE A 527 -20.71 -10.45 1.69
C PHE A 527 -20.80 -10.90 3.14
N THR A 528 -19.75 -11.58 3.61
CA THR A 528 -19.58 -11.90 5.03
C THR A 528 -18.61 -10.90 5.62
N VAL A 529 -18.99 -10.23 6.71
CA VAL A 529 -18.13 -9.30 7.43
C VAL A 529 -17.82 -9.88 8.80
N GLN A 530 -16.56 -10.17 9.09
CA GLN A 530 -16.14 -10.56 10.43
C GLN A 530 -15.52 -9.37 11.15
N VAL A 531 -16.05 -9.05 12.33
CA VAL A 531 -15.49 -8.05 13.23
C VAL A 531 -14.86 -8.76 14.41
N ILE A 532 -13.56 -8.54 14.60
CA ILE A 532 -12.72 -9.26 15.55
C ILE A 532 -12.05 -8.24 16.47
N HIS A 533 -12.13 -8.48 17.78
CA HIS A 533 -11.55 -7.62 18.80
C HIS A 533 -10.78 -8.41 19.84
N SER A 534 -9.71 -7.81 20.35
CA SER A 534 -9.08 -8.24 21.59
C SER A 534 -8.45 -7.05 22.30
N ALA A 535 -8.85 -6.86 23.56
CA ALA A 535 -8.29 -5.82 24.41
C ALA A 535 -6.82 -6.09 24.74
N THR A 536 -6.45 -7.34 25.04
CA THR A 536 -5.08 -7.71 25.42
C THR A 536 -4.10 -7.57 24.26
N LEU A 537 -4.51 -7.94 23.05
CA LEU A 537 -3.74 -7.80 21.82
C LEU A 537 -3.74 -6.36 21.26
N LEU A 538 -4.53 -5.45 21.86
CA LEU A 538 -4.84 -4.12 21.30
C LEU A 538 -5.29 -4.22 19.82
N LEU A 539 -6.16 -5.19 19.56
CA LEU A 539 -6.57 -5.62 18.21
C LEU A 539 -8.00 -5.17 17.92
N SER A 540 -8.20 -4.60 16.74
CA SER A 540 -9.52 -4.48 16.10
C SER A 540 -9.35 -4.70 14.61
N LEU A 541 -10.06 -5.68 14.09
CA LEU A 541 -9.87 -6.24 12.77
C LEU A 541 -11.23 -6.50 12.12
N ILE A 542 -11.37 -6.08 10.87
CA ILE A 542 -12.57 -6.22 10.04
C ILE A 542 -12.14 -6.99 8.79
N LEU A 543 -12.70 -8.17 8.59
CA LEU A 543 -12.46 -8.99 7.41
C LEU A 543 -13.71 -8.98 6.54
N VAL A 544 -13.55 -8.73 5.24
CA VAL A 544 -14.66 -8.76 4.29
C VAL A 544 -14.43 -9.87 3.28
N TYR A 545 -15.30 -10.87 3.35
CA TYR A 545 -15.29 -12.01 2.46
C TYR A 545 -16.38 -11.85 1.40
N GLY A 546 -16.04 -12.24 0.17
CA GLY A 546 -16.97 -12.36 -0.93
C GLY A 546 -17.71 -13.70 -0.92
N LYS A 547 -18.12 -14.12 -2.11
CA LYS A 547 -18.68 -15.45 -2.36
C LYS A 547 -17.63 -16.52 -2.04
N GLU A 548 -18.09 -17.72 -1.63
CA GLU A 548 -17.22 -18.88 -1.35
C GLU A 548 -16.16 -18.63 -0.26
N GLN A 549 -16.40 -17.68 0.66
CA GLN A 549 -15.48 -17.33 1.75
C GLN A 549 -14.09 -16.86 1.27
N ARG A 550 -14.02 -16.26 0.09
CA ARG A 550 -12.80 -15.64 -0.44
C ARG A 550 -12.56 -14.29 0.24
N LEU A 551 -11.40 -14.11 0.87
CA LEU A 551 -11.05 -12.87 1.57
C LEU A 551 -10.71 -11.78 0.56
N LEU A 552 -11.52 -10.72 0.47
CA LEU A 552 -11.35 -9.65 -0.52
C LEU A 552 -10.52 -8.48 0.02
N CYS A 553 -10.78 -8.08 1.27
CA CYS A 553 -10.04 -7.02 1.92
C CYS A 553 -10.06 -7.17 3.44
N MET A 554 -9.14 -6.46 4.08
CA MET A 554 -8.99 -6.38 5.51
C MET A 554 -8.93 -4.92 5.92
N SER A 555 -9.52 -4.59 7.06
CA SER A 555 -9.23 -3.35 7.75
C SER A 555 -8.84 -3.60 9.19
N HIS A 556 -7.75 -3.01 9.65
CA HIS A 556 -7.30 -3.20 11.03
C HIS A 556 -6.72 -1.93 11.63
N LEU A 557 -6.75 -1.89 12.96
CA LEU A 557 -6.17 -0.82 13.74
C LEU A 557 -4.65 -0.77 13.50
N ILE A 558 -4.13 0.44 13.28
CA ILE A 558 -2.69 0.72 13.17
C ILE A 558 -2.27 1.71 14.25
N GLY A 559 -1.00 1.60 14.66
CA GLY A 559 -0.40 2.41 15.71
C GLY A 559 0.59 3.45 15.19
N ALA A 560 1.32 4.04 16.13
CA ALA A 560 2.35 5.04 15.88
C ALA A 560 3.56 4.51 15.08
N ASP A 561 3.72 3.20 15.00
CA ASP A 561 4.72 2.54 14.16
C ASP A 561 4.56 2.88 12.66
N SER A 562 3.31 3.02 12.20
CA SER A 562 2.98 3.13 10.76
C SER A 562 2.81 4.56 10.27
N LEU A 563 2.44 5.51 11.15
CA LEU A 563 2.13 6.88 10.76
C LEU A 563 3.02 7.91 11.47
N PRO A 564 3.42 8.99 10.78
CA PRO A 564 4.17 10.07 11.39
C PRO A 564 3.27 10.88 12.34
N SER A 565 3.91 11.70 13.15
CA SER A 565 3.27 12.81 13.85
C SER A 565 3.01 14.00 12.92
N LYS A 566 2.11 14.89 13.33
CA LYS A 566 1.78 16.11 12.58
C LYS A 566 3.00 17.01 12.39
N ASP A 567 3.84 17.09 13.40
CA ASP A 567 5.06 17.89 13.46
C ASP A 567 6.22 17.30 12.68
N GLN A 568 6.16 16.03 12.27
CA GLN A 568 7.13 15.44 11.32
C GLN A 568 6.82 15.79 9.85
N LEU A 569 5.70 16.45 9.58
CA LEU A 569 5.29 16.84 8.23
C LEU A 569 5.49 18.34 7.98
N ASP A 570 5.74 18.68 6.72
CA ASP A 570 5.71 20.05 6.23
C ASP A 570 4.30 20.64 6.39
N ALA A 571 4.19 21.96 6.63
CA ALA A 571 2.90 22.61 6.91
C ALA A 571 1.87 22.42 5.79
N ASN A 572 2.32 22.43 4.53
CA ASN A 572 1.49 22.18 3.35
C ASN A 572 1.16 20.69 3.14
N LEU A 573 1.81 19.75 3.85
CA LEU A 573 1.60 18.30 3.74
C LEU A 573 0.86 17.71 4.94
N GLN A 574 0.33 18.52 5.86
CA GLN A 574 -0.46 18.05 7.02
C GLN A 574 -1.80 17.38 6.64
N PHE A 575 -2.18 17.41 5.36
CA PHE A 575 -3.30 16.63 4.83
C PHE A 575 -2.94 15.16 4.57
N LEU A 576 -1.67 14.76 4.70
CA LEU A 576 -1.28 13.36 4.69
C LEU A 576 -1.72 12.65 5.99
N PRO A 577 -1.95 11.33 5.97
CA PRO A 577 -2.28 10.58 7.16
C PRO A 577 -1.21 10.74 8.25
N HIS A 578 -1.64 11.11 9.46
CA HIS A 578 -0.75 11.31 10.61
C HIS A 578 -1.53 11.15 11.93
N LEU A 579 -0.80 10.88 13.01
CA LEU A 579 -1.30 10.82 14.38
C LEU A 579 -0.89 12.09 15.14
N SER A 580 -1.86 12.88 15.56
CA SER A 580 -1.69 14.12 16.32
C SER A 580 -1.83 13.92 17.82
N THR A 581 -2.74 13.05 18.25
CA THR A 581 -3.10 12.90 19.66
C THR A 581 -3.33 11.44 20.02
N ALA A 582 -3.23 11.15 21.30
CA ALA A 582 -3.23 9.79 21.78
C ALA A 582 -4.63 9.15 21.83
N ASP A 583 -5.68 9.98 21.84
CA ASP A 583 -7.08 9.57 21.74
C ASP A 583 -7.53 9.29 20.30
N GLU A 584 -6.67 9.55 19.29
CA GLU A 584 -6.92 9.15 17.92
C GLU A 584 -6.79 7.64 17.74
N ARG A 585 -7.68 7.06 16.95
CA ARG A 585 -7.62 5.66 16.49
C ARG A 585 -7.66 5.64 14.98
N VAL A 586 -6.89 4.74 14.38
CA VAL A 586 -6.71 4.72 12.92
C VAL A 586 -6.84 3.31 12.40
N PHE A 587 -7.69 3.14 11.39
CA PHE A 587 -7.76 1.94 10.58
C PHE A 587 -7.04 2.16 9.27
N VAL A 588 -6.28 1.17 8.82
CA VAL A 588 -5.91 1.03 7.40
C VAL A 588 -6.84 0.01 6.77
N ILE A 589 -7.26 0.26 5.52
CA ILE A 589 -7.97 -0.70 4.68
C ILE A 589 -6.99 -1.13 3.60
N MET A 590 -6.83 -2.43 3.42
CA MET A 590 -5.97 -3.00 2.38
C MET A 590 -6.66 -4.15 1.67
N ASN A 591 -6.28 -4.33 0.41
CA ASN A 591 -6.70 -5.44 -0.44
C ASN A 591 -5.47 -6.04 -1.14
N ARG A 592 -5.69 -6.91 -2.13
CA ARG A 592 -4.61 -7.56 -2.88
C ARG A 592 -3.59 -6.59 -3.49
N ASP A 593 -4.01 -5.38 -3.86
CA ASP A 593 -3.19 -4.41 -4.59
C ASP A 593 -2.42 -3.44 -3.66
N GLY A 594 -2.67 -3.48 -2.34
CA GLY A 594 -1.99 -2.62 -1.37
C GLY A 594 -2.95 -1.93 -0.41
N ASP A 595 -2.50 -0.82 0.16
CA ASP A 595 -3.35 0.03 1.00
C ASP A 595 -4.35 0.83 0.15
N TYR A 596 -5.63 0.70 0.48
CA TYR A 596 -6.73 1.36 -0.19
C TYR A 596 -7.08 2.71 0.47
N SER A 597 -7.17 2.73 1.79
CA SER A 597 -7.63 3.90 2.56
C SER A 597 -7.07 3.89 3.97
N VAL A 598 -6.92 5.07 4.57
CA VAL A 598 -6.67 5.25 6.00
C VAL A 598 -7.85 6.02 6.60
N ILE A 599 -8.43 5.52 7.69
CA ILE A 599 -9.59 6.14 8.36
C ILE A 599 -9.19 6.44 9.79
N LYS A 600 -9.07 7.72 10.11
CA LYS A 600 -8.70 8.23 11.43
C LYS A 600 -9.93 8.77 12.14
N GLY A 601 -10.11 8.43 13.42
CA GLY A 601 -11.21 8.93 14.24
C GLY A 601 -10.72 9.49 15.58
N ARG A 602 -11.34 10.57 16.05
CA ARG A 602 -11.20 11.10 17.42
C ARG A 602 -12.54 11.57 17.97
N TRP A 603 -12.71 11.53 19.28
CA TRP A 603 -13.91 12.09 19.91
C TRP A 603 -13.71 13.57 20.24
N SER A 604 -14.77 14.36 20.19
CA SER A 604 -14.73 15.79 20.48
C SER A 604 -16.02 16.25 21.16
N GLY A 605 -15.92 17.27 22.01
CA GLY A 605 -17.10 17.95 22.58
C GLY A 605 -17.88 17.15 23.64
N PHE A 606 -17.33 16.07 24.18
CA PHE A 606 -17.94 15.38 25.32
C PHE A 606 -17.79 16.20 26.60
N ALA A 607 -18.88 16.41 27.32
CA ALA A 607 -18.88 17.07 28.61
C ALA A 607 -19.83 16.36 29.56
N LYS A 608 -19.36 15.98 30.75
CA LYS A 608 -20.22 15.40 31.78
C LYS A 608 -21.19 16.46 32.32
N LYS A 609 -22.42 16.06 32.65
CA LYS A 609 -23.38 16.92 33.35
C LYS A 609 -22.80 17.27 34.72
N VAL A 610 -22.74 18.56 35.05
CA VAL A 610 -22.27 19.04 36.35
C VAL A 610 -23.50 19.43 37.16
N ALA A 611 -23.76 18.71 38.25
CA ALA A 611 -24.85 19.05 39.16
C ALA A 611 -24.59 20.43 39.78
N GLY A 612 -25.66 21.22 39.95
CA GLY A 612 -25.57 22.49 40.64
C GLY A 612 -25.29 22.28 42.14
N VAL A 613 -24.45 23.12 42.74
CA VAL A 613 -24.26 23.14 44.20
C VAL A 613 -25.05 24.32 44.76
N GLY A 614 -25.90 24.09 45.76
CA GLY A 614 -26.70 25.14 46.38
C GLY A 614 -27.65 25.85 45.39
N ARG A 615 -27.57 27.19 45.31
CA ARG A 615 -28.41 28.00 44.40
C ARG A 615 -27.87 28.10 42.96
N THR A 616 -26.69 27.56 42.67
CA THR A 616 -26.09 27.62 41.33
C THR A 616 -26.72 26.58 40.41
N LYS A 617 -27.22 26.99 39.22
CA LYS A 617 -27.75 26.06 38.21
C LYS A 617 -26.64 25.16 37.67
N GLY A 618 -26.91 23.85 37.60
CA GLY A 618 -25.99 22.88 37.01
C GLY A 618 -25.76 23.10 35.52
N LYS A 619 -24.62 22.64 35.00
CA LYS A 619 -24.31 22.70 33.56
C LYS A 619 -24.80 21.42 32.88
N PRO A 620 -25.59 21.52 31.78
CA PRO A 620 -25.99 20.34 31.02
C PRO A 620 -24.76 19.64 30.43
N GLY A 621 -24.82 18.31 30.36
CA GLY A 621 -23.78 17.54 29.69
C GLY A 621 -23.92 17.62 28.17
N SER A 622 -22.86 17.23 27.45
CA SER A 622 -22.84 17.08 26.01
C SER A 622 -22.36 15.67 25.65
N PRO A 623 -23.06 14.92 24.78
CA PRO A 623 -22.60 13.63 24.29
C PRO A 623 -21.31 13.74 23.46
N GLY A 624 -21.05 14.90 22.86
CA GLY A 624 -19.99 15.06 21.87
C GLY A 624 -20.26 14.28 20.58
N ASN A 625 -19.23 14.22 19.75
CA ASN A 625 -19.28 13.61 18.43
C ASN A 625 -17.92 12.99 18.05
N LEU A 626 -17.96 12.01 17.18
CA LEU A 626 -16.81 11.48 16.47
C LEU A 626 -16.46 12.41 15.31
N LEU A 627 -15.18 12.75 15.18
CA LEU A 627 -14.61 13.40 14.00
C LEU A 627 -13.76 12.38 13.27
N VAL A 628 -13.97 12.24 11.96
CA VAL A 628 -13.34 11.23 11.12
C VAL A 628 -12.68 11.89 9.91
N ASP A 629 -11.42 11.55 9.66
CA ASP A 629 -10.71 11.85 8.43
C ASP A 629 -10.54 10.55 7.62
N VAL A 630 -11.05 10.54 6.39
CA VAL A 630 -10.99 9.40 5.46
C VAL A 630 -10.03 9.75 4.34
N PHE A 631 -8.83 9.17 4.36
CA PHE A 631 -7.79 9.37 3.36
C PHE A 631 -7.89 8.27 2.30
N ASN A 632 -8.31 8.62 1.09
CA ASN A 632 -8.28 7.71 -0.05
C ASN A 632 -6.88 7.73 -0.69
N LEU A 633 -6.12 6.66 -0.52
CA LEU A 633 -4.72 6.57 -0.97
C LEU A 633 -4.59 6.32 -2.48
N THR A 634 -5.66 5.87 -3.13
CA THR A 634 -5.70 5.67 -4.59
C THR A 634 -5.99 6.98 -5.35
N LYS A 635 -6.82 7.85 -4.76
CA LYS A 635 -7.23 9.13 -5.34
C LYS A 635 -6.46 10.32 -4.75
N ASN A 636 -5.65 10.11 -3.72
CA ASN A 636 -4.95 11.15 -2.95
C ASN A 636 -5.90 12.25 -2.46
N THR A 637 -7.05 11.86 -1.91
CA THR A 637 -8.07 12.78 -1.39
C THR A 637 -8.34 12.51 0.09
N VAL A 638 -8.79 13.54 0.81
CA VAL A 638 -9.23 13.43 2.20
C VAL A 638 -10.66 13.92 2.33
N GLN A 639 -11.52 13.12 2.96
CA GLN A 639 -12.89 13.47 3.29
C GLN A 639 -13.04 13.57 4.81
N LYS A 640 -13.61 14.67 5.30
CA LYS A 640 -13.89 14.87 6.73
C LYS A 640 -15.35 14.60 7.02
N VAL A 641 -15.62 13.82 8.06
CA VAL A 641 -16.96 13.40 8.47
C VAL A 641 -17.12 13.63 9.98
N GLN A 642 -18.29 14.13 10.39
CA GLN A 642 -18.66 14.27 11.79
C GLN A 642 -19.86 13.37 12.09
N LEU A 643 -19.82 12.61 13.19
CA LEU A 643 -20.84 11.65 13.57
C LEU A 643 -21.21 11.70 15.07
N PRO A 644 -22.49 11.93 15.42
CA PRO A 644 -23.56 12.41 14.54
C PRO A 644 -23.22 13.77 13.92
N ALA A 645 -23.82 14.07 12.77
CA ALA A 645 -23.70 15.36 12.11
C ALA A 645 -24.35 16.48 12.97
N PRO A 646 -24.10 17.77 12.69
CA PRO A 646 -24.66 18.88 13.46
C PRO A 646 -26.20 18.90 13.57
N ASP A 647 -26.89 18.28 12.61
CA ASP A 647 -28.35 18.07 12.60
C ASP A 647 -28.80 16.83 13.40
N ASN A 648 -27.89 16.20 14.16
CA ASN A 648 -28.03 14.94 14.87
C ASN A 648 -28.27 13.71 13.97
N SER A 649 -28.11 13.84 12.66
CA SER A 649 -28.18 12.70 11.74
C SER A 649 -27.00 11.76 11.96
N THR A 650 -27.29 10.45 11.98
CA THR A 650 -26.28 9.40 12.00
C THR A 650 -25.89 8.93 10.60
N LEU A 651 -26.40 9.60 9.56
CA LEU A 651 -26.06 9.35 8.17
C LEU A 651 -24.64 9.82 7.89
N PHE A 652 -23.86 8.98 7.23
CA PHE A 652 -22.56 9.36 6.72
C PHE A 652 -22.34 8.77 5.32
N LEU A 653 -21.51 9.48 4.56
CA LEU A 653 -21.01 9.08 3.27
C LEU A 653 -19.50 8.94 3.39
N ILE A 654 -18.94 7.84 2.91
CA ILE A 654 -17.50 7.64 2.78
C ILE A 654 -17.19 7.13 1.37
N GLY A 655 -16.46 7.93 0.60
CA GLY A 655 -16.28 7.65 -0.83
C GLY A 655 -17.63 7.47 -1.52
N GLU A 656 -17.87 6.28 -2.07
CA GLU A 656 -19.10 5.95 -2.80
C GLU A 656 -20.09 5.09 -2.00
N ALA A 657 -19.89 4.97 -0.68
CA ALA A 657 -20.78 4.25 0.22
C ALA A 657 -21.47 5.15 1.25
N GLN A 658 -22.74 4.85 1.50
CA GLN A 658 -23.62 5.59 2.39
C GLN A 658 -24.24 4.64 3.41
N ALA A 659 -24.16 5.01 4.69
CA ALA A 659 -24.69 4.22 5.80
C ALA A 659 -25.21 5.11 6.93
N ARG A 660 -26.00 4.53 7.83
CA ARG A 660 -26.46 5.18 9.07
C ARG A 660 -26.03 4.35 10.26
N LEU A 661 -25.50 4.96 11.33
CA LEU A 661 -25.15 4.20 12.54
C LEU A 661 -26.36 3.45 13.14
N ASN A 662 -27.54 4.08 13.09
CA ASN A 662 -28.79 3.48 13.56
C ASN A 662 -29.54 2.67 12.47
N GLY A 663 -28.96 2.49 11.29
CA GLY A 663 -29.57 1.75 10.18
C GLY A 663 -28.99 0.35 9.98
N LYS A 664 -29.68 -0.45 9.16
CA LYS A 664 -29.21 -1.77 8.68
C LYS A 664 -28.90 -1.79 7.18
N ARG A 665 -28.98 -0.65 6.50
CA ARG A 665 -28.78 -0.56 5.05
C ARG A 665 -27.48 0.15 4.72
N ILE A 666 -26.72 -0.43 3.80
CA ILE A 666 -25.51 0.15 3.23
C ILE A 666 -25.72 0.29 1.72
N GLN A 667 -25.74 1.52 1.22
CA GLN A 667 -25.76 1.77 -0.21
C GLN A 667 -24.32 1.93 -0.72
N CYS A 668 -23.96 1.27 -1.81
CA CYS A 668 -22.62 1.35 -2.40
C CYS A 668 -22.70 1.52 -3.93
N ARG A 669 -22.05 2.54 -4.46
CA ARG A 669 -22.03 2.82 -5.91
C ARG A 669 -20.73 2.39 -6.61
N SER A 670 -19.80 1.79 -5.87
CA SER A 670 -18.48 1.40 -6.36
C SER A 670 -18.40 -0.08 -6.71
N THR A 671 -17.52 -0.42 -7.65
CA THR A 671 -17.10 -1.81 -7.89
C THR A 671 -16.22 -2.35 -6.77
N ALA A 672 -15.48 -1.48 -6.07
CA ALA A 672 -14.72 -1.79 -4.85
C ALA A 672 -15.65 -1.93 -3.63
N THR A 673 -16.65 -2.81 -3.73
CA THR A 673 -17.73 -2.90 -2.74
C THR A 673 -17.19 -3.37 -1.38
N ALA A 674 -16.25 -4.32 -1.38
CA ALA A 674 -15.70 -4.87 -0.15
C ALA A 674 -14.95 -3.82 0.68
N GLU A 675 -14.12 -2.99 0.03
CA GLU A 675 -13.34 -1.94 0.67
C GLU A 675 -14.23 -0.84 1.24
N HIS A 676 -15.32 -0.52 0.55
CA HIS A 676 -16.32 0.43 1.05
C HIS A 676 -17.11 -0.13 2.25
N ILE A 677 -17.45 -1.43 2.25
CA ILE A 677 -18.03 -2.11 3.42
C ILE A 677 -17.05 -2.03 4.59
N ALA A 678 -15.77 -2.37 4.37
CA ALA A 678 -14.72 -2.28 5.39
C ALA A 678 -14.61 -0.84 5.94
N GLY A 679 -14.73 0.17 5.08
CA GLY A 679 -14.77 1.57 5.51
C GLY A 679 -15.97 1.91 6.38
N VAL A 680 -17.17 1.42 6.03
CA VAL A 680 -18.39 1.69 6.81
C VAL A 680 -18.28 1.09 8.20
N PHE A 681 -17.80 -0.15 8.28
CA PHE A 681 -17.53 -0.82 9.54
C PHE A 681 -16.40 -0.12 10.30
N SER A 682 -15.33 0.33 9.65
CA SER A 682 -14.23 1.06 10.31
C SER A 682 -14.72 2.34 10.99
N VAL A 683 -15.56 3.13 10.31
CA VAL A 683 -16.16 4.35 10.89
C VAL A 683 -17.05 4.01 12.08
N ALA A 684 -17.88 2.98 11.97
CA ALA A 684 -18.74 2.53 13.06
C ALA A 684 -17.94 1.94 14.24
N THR A 685 -16.86 1.20 13.99
CA THR A 685 -15.94 0.71 15.01
C THR A 685 -15.20 1.86 15.68
N LEU A 686 -14.73 2.87 14.94
CA LEU A 686 -14.15 4.09 15.52
C LEU A 686 -15.14 4.83 16.42
N PHE A 687 -16.43 4.86 16.05
CA PHE A 687 -17.47 5.38 16.93
C PHE A 687 -17.53 4.60 18.25
N VAL A 688 -17.34 3.28 18.23
CA VAL A 688 -17.32 2.47 19.46
C VAL A 688 -16.01 2.65 20.24
N LEU A 689 -14.85 2.68 19.58
CA LEU A 689 -13.54 2.73 20.22
C LEU A 689 -13.23 4.09 20.85
N CYS A 690 -13.60 5.19 20.17
CA CYS A 690 -13.30 6.55 20.62
C CYS A 690 -14.36 7.11 21.59
N ASN A 691 -15.55 6.52 21.65
CA ASN A 691 -16.64 7.04 22.48
C ASN A 691 -16.30 6.95 23.98
N PRO A 692 -16.30 8.09 24.71
CA PRO A 692 -15.95 8.14 26.14
C PRO A 692 -17.11 7.71 27.06
N ASP A 693 -18.31 7.48 26.53
CA ASP A 693 -19.48 7.07 27.31
C ASP A 693 -19.30 5.67 27.90
N LYS A 694 -19.94 5.41 29.05
CA LYS A 694 -19.93 4.08 29.66
C LYS A 694 -20.87 3.15 28.87
N ILE A 695 -20.47 1.88 28.71
CA ILE A 695 -21.38 0.82 28.25
C ILE A 695 -22.59 0.81 29.18
N ARG A 696 -23.77 1.12 28.64
CA ARG A 696 -25.01 1.23 29.42
C ARG A 696 -25.74 -0.10 29.45
N ALA A 697 -26.17 -0.53 30.62
CA ALA A 697 -27.30 -1.46 30.74
C ALA A 697 -28.58 -0.75 30.29
N ARG A 698 -29.59 -1.50 29.83
CA ARG A 698 -30.89 -0.94 29.38
C ARG A 698 -31.59 -0.07 30.45
N SER A 699 -31.21 -0.20 31.72
CA SER A 699 -31.82 0.48 32.88
C SER A 699 -31.13 1.79 33.32
N ASP A 700 -30.03 2.22 32.69
CA ASP A 700 -29.28 3.41 33.12
C ASP A 700 -29.90 4.73 32.61
N SER A 701 -30.44 5.54 33.52
CA SER A 701 -31.20 6.77 33.26
C SER A 701 -30.37 8.07 33.37
N THR A 702 -29.05 7.98 33.59
CA THR A 702 -28.15 9.13 33.83
C THR A 702 -27.68 9.84 32.55
N SER A 703 -28.60 10.03 31.59
CA SER A 703 -28.32 10.24 30.16
C SER A 703 -27.56 11.53 29.79
N VAL A 704 -26.31 11.38 29.34
CA VAL A 704 -25.60 12.42 28.56
C VAL A 704 -25.22 11.94 27.16
N GLY A 705 -24.97 10.65 26.98
CA GLY A 705 -24.47 10.06 25.73
C GLY A 705 -25.54 9.47 24.81
N HIS A 706 -25.14 9.27 23.55
CA HIS A 706 -25.95 8.71 22.47
C HIS A 706 -26.57 7.36 22.85
N GLN A 707 -27.78 7.05 22.34
CA GLN A 707 -28.46 5.77 22.55
C GLN A 707 -27.86 4.66 21.65
N ALA A 708 -26.53 4.57 21.57
CA ALA A 708 -25.80 3.71 20.65
C ALA A 708 -26.00 2.21 20.92
N HIS A 709 -26.41 1.82 22.14
CA HIS A 709 -26.83 0.45 22.44
C HIS A 709 -28.11 0.02 21.67
N LYS A 710 -28.82 0.95 21.02
CA LYS A 710 -29.99 0.68 20.16
C LYS A 710 -29.65 0.72 18.67
N TRP A 711 -28.42 1.05 18.31
CA TRP A 711 -28.03 1.30 16.93
C TRP A 711 -27.42 0.01 16.32
N PRO A 712 -28.02 -0.57 15.28
CA PRO A 712 -27.60 -1.87 14.75
C PRO A 712 -26.13 -1.91 14.30
N LEU A 713 -25.63 -0.85 13.66
CA LEU A 713 -24.27 -0.85 13.14
C LEU A 713 -23.22 -0.73 14.25
N THR A 714 -23.50 0.01 15.33
CA THR A 714 -22.60 0.07 16.49
C THR A 714 -22.62 -1.22 17.29
N LEU A 715 -23.77 -1.91 17.40
CA LEU A 715 -23.84 -3.24 17.99
C LEU A 715 -23.04 -4.27 17.17
N ALA A 716 -23.16 -4.24 15.84
CA ALA A 716 -22.35 -5.06 14.95
C ALA A 716 -20.84 -4.79 15.15
N CYS A 717 -20.46 -3.56 15.47
CA CYS A 717 -19.07 -3.18 15.74
C CYS A 717 -18.63 -3.35 17.21
N GLY A 718 -19.34 -4.16 17.99
CA GLY A 718 -18.92 -4.55 19.34
C GLY A 718 -19.29 -3.58 20.46
N TYR A 719 -20.20 -2.62 20.23
CA TYR A 719 -20.67 -1.75 21.30
C TYR A 719 -21.17 -2.57 22.49
N GLY A 720 -20.61 -2.33 23.68
CA GLY A 720 -20.94 -3.10 24.87
C GLY A 720 -20.04 -4.30 25.16
N LYS A 721 -19.04 -4.57 24.31
CA LYS A 721 -18.05 -5.65 24.51
C LYS A 721 -16.74 -5.11 25.08
N ALA A 722 -15.85 -6.02 25.50
CA ALA A 722 -14.50 -5.69 25.94
C ALA A 722 -13.61 -5.40 24.72
N LEU A 723 -13.38 -4.12 24.46
CA LEU A 723 -12.68 -3.62 23.27
C LEU A 723 -11.46 -2.78 23.67
N PRO A 724 -10.45 -2.61 22.79
CA PRO A 724 -9.34 -1.67 23.01
C PRO A 724 -9.78 -0.19 22.84
N SER A 725 -10.88 0.17 23.49
CA SER A 725 -11.47 1.52 23.53
C SER A 725 -10.62 2.47 24.35
N ASN A 726 -10.63 3.77 24.01
CA ASN A 726 -9.91 4.82 24.74
C ASN A 726 -10.19 4.77 26.26
N ARG A 727 -11.42 4.41 26.63
CA ARG A 727 -11.85 4.25 28.01
C ARG A 727 -11.16 3.09 28.72
N LEU A 728 -11.10 1.91 28.09
CA LEU A 728 -10.42 0.75 28.67
C LEU A 728 -8.95 1.09 28.92
N LEU A 729 -8.32 1.71 27.92
CA LEU A 729 -6.91 2.07 27.98
C LEU A 729 -6.65 3.14 29.06
N ALA A 730 -7.56 4.10 29.24
CA ALA A 730 -7.48 5.11 30.30
C ALA A 730 -7.68 4.52 31.71
N ALA A 731 -8.58 3.53 31.88
CA ALA A 731 -8.82 2.89 33.17
C ALA A 731 -7.61 2.06 33.64
N GLN A 732 -6.97 1.32 32.72
CA GLN A 732 -5.78 0.53 33.01
C GLN A 732 -4.60 1.40 33.47
N ASN A 733 -4.50 2.65 32.99
CA ASN A 733 -3.48 3.60 33.44
C ASN A 733 -3.75 4.16 34.86
N ALA A 734 -5.00 4.19 35.32
CA ALA A 734 -5.37 4.79 36.60
C ALA A 734 -5.23 3.81 37.79
N ASP A 735 -5.43 2.51 37.55
CA ASP A 735 -5.52 1.51 38.63
C ASP A 735 -4.16 0.95 39.09
N GLY A 736 -3.04 1.32 38.46
CA GLY A 736 -1.66 1.00 38.91
C GLY A 736 -1.30 -0.49 39.09
N SER A 737 -2.23 -1.41 38.85
CA SER A 737 -2.19 -2.81 39.31
C SER A 737 -2.41 -3.84 38.19
N GLY A 738 -2.37 -3.42 36.92
CA GLY A 738 -2.58 -4.30 35.76
C GLY A 738 -1.69 -3.99 34.57
N GLY A 739 -0.47 -4.55 34.56
CA GLY A 739 0.36 -4.76 33.37
C GLY A 739 1.21 -3.58 32.92
N ALA A 740 2.44 -3.47 33.45
CA ALA A 740 3.47 -2.57 32.94
C ALA A 740 3.69 -2.68 31.40
N GLU A 741 3.37 -3.84 30.80
CA GLU A 741 3.47 -4.08 29.36
C GLU A 741 2.36 -3.40 28.52
N VAL A 742 1.12 -3.30 29.02
CA VAL A 742 0.00 -2.64 28.29
C VAL A 742 0.15 -1.12 28.37
N ALA A 743 0.60 -0.62 29.54
CA ALA A 743 0.96 0.78 29.71
C ALA A 743 2.15 1.19 28.83
N ALA A 744 3.16 0.33 28.61
CA ALA A 744 4.26 0.59 27.68
C ALA A 744 3.80 0.60 26.21
N ALA A 745 2.92 -0.33 25.80
CA ALA A 745 2.27 -0.32 24.49
C ALA A 745 1.35 0.91 24.29
N LEU A 746 0.80 1.45 25.38
CA LEU A 746 0.08 2.72 25.39
C LEU A 746 1.00 3.94 25.35
N MET A 747 2.10 3.97 26.10
CA MET A 747 3.06 5.08 26.09
C MET A 747 3.66 5.29 24.68
N LEU A 748 3.86 4.20 23.93
CA LEU A 748 4.17 4.18 22.49
C LEU A 748 3.11 4.89 21.60
N THR A 749 1.85 4.94 22.01
CA THR A 749 0.79 5.71 21.33
C THR A 749 0.64 7.14 21.90
N MET A 750 1.12 7.42 23.12
CA MET A 750 0.71 8.59 23.92
C MET A 750 1.76 9.69 24.12
N CYS A 751 3.04 9.51 23.76
CA CYS A 751 4.01 10.61 23.90
C CYS A 751 3.69 11.75 22.92
N GLY A 752 3.12 12.83 23.46
CA GLY A 752 2.94 14.11 22.81
C GLY A 752 4.14 15.02 23.05
N GLY A 753 4.59 15.70 22.01
CA GLY A 753 5.63 16.72 22.10
C GLY A 753 7.05 16.16 22.08
N ALA A 754 7.86 16.73 21.18
CA ALA A 754 9.29 16.58 21.02
C ALA A 754 10.07 16.10 22.28
N CYS A 755 10.95 15.12 22.05
CA CYS A 755 11.99 14.56 22.93
C CYS A 755 11.62 13.31 23.77
N ASP A 756 12.08 12.15 23.29
CA ASP A 756 12.13 10.86 24.00
C ASP A 756 13.32 10.86 24.98
N GLY A 757 13.10 11.40 26.18
CA GLY A 757 14.04 11.25 27.29
C GLY A 757 13.86 9.91 28.02
N GLY A 758 14.78 8.96 27.80
CA GLY A 758 15.20 8.03 28.84
C GLY A 758 14.27 6.89 29.29
N ALA A 759 13.40 6.35 28.43
CA ALA A 759 12.67 5.12 28.73
C ALA A 759 13.26 3.91 27.97
N CYS A 760 13.96 3.04 28.68
CA CYS A 760 14.29 1.70 28.20
C CYS A 760 13.00 0.89 28.01
N GLY A 761 12.76 0.45 26.77
CA GLY A 761 11.85 -0.66 26.47
C GLY A 761 10.55 -0.27 25.79
N ALA A 762 10.49 -0.40 24.46
CA ALA A 762 9.21 -0.38 23.75
C ALA A 762 9.32 -0.99 22.34
N CYS A 763 9.44 -2.33 22.28
CA CYS A 763 9.29 -3.12 21.07
C CYS A 763 8.13 -4.10 21.28
N GLY A 764 6.89 -3.61 21.21
CA GLY A 764 5.73 -4.51 21.14
C GLY A 764 5.74 -5.42 19.90
N ALA A 765 6.66 -5.16 18.95
CA ALA A 765 6.85 -5.90 17.71
C ALA A 765 7.71 -7.17 17.83
N CYS A 766 8.45 -7.36 18.93
CA CYS A 766 9.40 -8.46 19.05
C CYS A 766 9.17 -9.26 20.33
N GLY A 767 8.66 -10.49 20.19
CA GLY A 767 8.43 -11.46 21.28
C GLY A 767 9.70 -11.98 21.99
N ALA A 768 10.79 -11.18 21.98
CA ALA A 768 12.08 -11.51 22.56
C ALA A 768 12.47 -10.60 23.76
N CYS A 769 11.65 -9.61 24.14
CA CYS A 769 12.00 -8.64 25.19
C CYS A 769 12.04 -9.22 26.62
N GLY A 770 11.68 -10.49 26.84
CA GLY A 770 11.64 -11.12 28.17
C GLY A 770 13.00 -11.42 28.82
N ALA A 771 14.12 -10.94 28.26
CA ALA A 771 15.47 -11.26 28.72
C ALA A 771 16.30 -10.05 29.18
N CYS A 772 15.67 -8.91 29.53
CA CYS A 772 16.32 -7.87 30.33
C CYS A 772 15.93 -8.04 31.81
N GLY A 773 16.33 -9.18 32.37
CA GLY A 773 16.30 -9.39 33.81
C GLY A 773 17.40 -8.56 34.48
N GLY A 774 17.03 -7.84 35.53
CA GLY A 774 17.97 -7.37 36.54
C GLY A 774 18.67 -6.03 36.26
N CYS A 775 17.97 -4.93 36.53
CA CYS A 775 18.61 -3.76 37.15
C CYS A 775 17.97 -3.57 38.53
N GLY A 776 18.40 -4.40 39.47
CA GLY A 776 18.13 -4.20 40.89
C GLY A 776 18.88 -2.97 41.39
N GLY A 777 18.25 -2.26 42.33
CA GLY A 777 18.90 -1.50 43.39
C GLY A 777 19.94 -0.44 43.00
N CYS A 778 19.51 0.82 42.99
CA CYS A 778 20.28 1.92 43.56
C CYS A 778 19.28 2.68 44.46
N GLY A 779 19.32 2.57 45.79
CA GLY A 779 20.50 2.62 46.64
C GLY A 779 20.88 4.09 46.80
N GLY A 780 20.48 4.69 47.91
CA GLY A 780 20.43 6.14 48.08
C GLY A 780 21.76 6.89 48.07
N CYS A 781 21.66 8.18 47.77
CA CYS A 781 22.52 9.29 48.17
C CYS A 781 21.53 10.47 48.32
N GLY A 782 21.34 11.15 49.44
CA GLY A 782 22.27 11.45 50.53
C GLY A 782 23.02 12.74 50.22
N GLY A 783 22.52 13.88 50.74
CA GLY A 783 23.38 15.02 51.08
C GLY A 783 23.19 16.35 50.35
N CYS A 784 22.45 17.24 51.03
CA CYS A 784 22.76 18.67 51.26
C CYS A 784 22.51 19.73 50.17
N GLY A 785 21.72 20.74 50.57
CA GLY A 785 21.71 22.07 49.94
C GLY A 785 20.46 22.92 50.18
N GLY A 786 20.01 23.10 51.43
CA GLY A 786 18.92 24.02 51.79
C GLY A 786 19.27 24.81 53.05
N CYS A 787 19.27 26.14 52.91
CA CYS A 787 19.74 27.12 53.88
C CYS A 787 18.99 27.09 55.23
N GLY A 788 19.73 27.30 56.31
CA GLY A 788 19.27 27.42 57.69
C GLY A 788 20.45 27.32 58.65
#